data_AF-A0A1A9WGX4-F1
#
_entry.id   AF-A0A1A9WGX4-F1
#
_cell.length_a   1.000
_cell.length_b   1.000
_cell.length_c   1.000
_cell.angle_alpha   90.00
_cell.angle_beta   90.00
_cell.angle_gamma   90.00
#
_symmetry.space_group_name_H-M   'P 1'
#
loop_
_entity.id
_entity.type
_entity.pdbx_description
1 polymer ?
#
loop_
_entity_poly.entity_id
_entity_poly.type
_entity_poly.pdbx_seq_one_letter_code
_entity_poly.pdbx_strand_id
1 'polypeptide(L)'
;MSLAKLISGTQVANEIREALKQQVCKWKSILPTFAPGLRIVQVGAREDSNVYIRMKIKAATEIGIDVRLVQLPRSITQIELLDKIFNLNNDPNVHGIIVQMPLDCETKIDSHKITDAVSPDKDVDGLHTINEGRVSIGDLGGFMPCTPWGCIELIKRSGVKMEGANAVVLGRSKIVGTPAANLLKWYNATVTVCHSKTKNIADICRAADILVVGIGVPEMVKGSWIKPGAVVIDCGINVKPDPSKKTGTRLVGDVDFEEAKLVASAITPVPGGVGPMTVAMLMQNTVRSAFTSAENLLQKAWDLAPLTLKLVKPVPSDIVIARSQTPKDISLLAQEIGLIGNEVSQYGNKKAKIALSAIDRLAPRGNGAYVVVCGITPTPLGEGKSTTLIGLVQALGARLHRNAIACLRQPSQGPTFGIKGGAAGGGYAQVIPMEDFNLHLTGDIHAVTAANNLLAAQLDTRIFHESTQQDKLLYERLVPNIKGERKFSKIQLRRLQRLGINKTEPDSLADAEISRFARLDIDPDTIMWERVVDVNDRYLRQITVGQSPTEKGLSRPASFSISVASEIMAVLALANNLEDMKQRLGRMVVAFSRSGEPVTADDLGVTGALTVLLKDALEPNLMQTLEGTPVLVHAGPFANIAHGCSSIVADEIALKLVGKEGFVCTEAGFGSDIGMEKFCNIKCRSSGRYPNAMVLVATVRALKMHGGGTPVTPGAPLNKQYTEENLQLLEKGIPNLLQHISNGHKFGMPVVVAINGFSSDTDAEHELIKKASLHAGAASAVVCTHWSEGGAGCLELADAVIKACEKPNNFKLLYENEMPLLNKLNTIAQNMYGAAKVELTSDAQKTLEKLTKAGFGNLPICMSKTSASLTGDAKIKGAPKGFTLTVQNLYVSAGAGFVVAMCGEISKMPGLPTRPCIYDIDLNTETGIIEGLF
;
A
#
# COMPACT_ATOMS: atom_id res chain seq x y z
N MET A 1 28.91 -20.39 60.08
CA MET A 1 28.39 -19.49 59.04
C MET A 1 27.80 -20.35 57.94
N SER A 2 26.55 -20.12 57.54
CA SER A 2 25.99 -20.81 56.37
C SER A 2 26.69 -20.29 55.12
N LEU A 3 27.13 -21.18 54.23
CA LEU A 3 27.65 -20.82 52.91
C LEU A 3 26.59 -20.01 52.14
N ALA A 4 27.04 -19.00 51.38
CA ALA A 4 26.17 -18.19 50.53
C ALA A 4 25.32 -19.06 49.60
N LYS A 5 24.04 -18.70 49.42
CA LYS A 5 23.19 -19.30 48.40
C LYS A 5 23.76 -18.97 47.01
N LEU A 6 24.11 -20.00 46.25
CA LEU A 6 24.57 -19.81 44.87
C LEU A 6 23.40 -19.38 43.98
N ILE A 7 23.50 -18.20 43.36
CA ILE A 7 22.53 -17.75 42.36
C ILE A 7 23.03 -18.17 40.98
N SER A 8 22.64 -19.37 40.55
CA SER A 8 23.01 -19.92 39.24
C SER A 8 22.26 -19.19 38.13
N GLY A 9 22.93 -18.25 37.46
CA GLY A 9 22.35 -17.57 36.31
C GLY A 9 22.14 -18.48 35.12
N THR A 10 22.93 -19.55 34.97
CA THR A 10 22.66 -20.62 34.01
C THR A 10 21.29 -21.28 34.24
N GLN A 11 20.94 -21.58 35.49
CA GLN A 11 19.64 -22.19 35.81
C GLN A 11 18.50 -21.23 35.51
N VAL A 12 18.59 -19.98 35.98
CA VAL A 12 17.57 -18.96 35.76
C VAL A 12 17.41 -18.66 34.26
N ALA A 13 18.51 -18.57 33.52
CA ALA A 13 18.48 -18.42 32.07
C ALA A 13 17.78 -19.59 31.38
N ASN A 14 17.99 -20.83 31.82
CA ASN A 14 17.29 -21.99 31.25
C ASN A 14 15.77 -21.90 31.46
N GLU A 15 15.33 -21.55 32.66
CA GLU A 15 13.90 -21.38 32.97
C GLU A 15 13.25 -20.31 32.09
N ILE A 16 13.92 -19.16 31.90
CA ILE A 16 13.44 -18.07 31.05
C ILE A 16 13.37 -18.53 29.59
N ARG A 17 14.40 -19.21 29.08
CA ARG A 17 14.42 -19.72 27.70
C ARG A 17 13.33 -20.75 27.45
N GLU A 18 13.05 -21.64 28.40
CA GLU A 18 11.95 -22.59 28.28
C GLU A 18 10.58 -21.89 28.27
N ALA A 19 10.37 -20.89 29.12
CA ALA A 19 9.16 -20.07 29.09
C ALA A 19 8.99 -19.33 27.74
N LEU A 20 10.07 -18.75 27.21
CA LEU A 20 10.07 -18.09 25.89
C LEU A 20 9.73 -19.08 24.76
N LYS A 21 10.30 -20.28 24.80
CA LYS A 21 10.01 -21.33 23.82
C LYS A 21 8.51 -21.68 23.80
N GLN A 22 7.91 -21.88 24.97
CA GLN A 22 6.47 -22.13 25.08
C GLN A 22 5.66 -20.95 24.54
N GLN A 23 6.08 -19.72 24.80
CA GLN A 23 5.43 -18.51 24.30
C GLN A 23 5.49 -18.41 22.77
N VAL A 24 6.65 -18.69 22.16
CA VAL A 24 6.81 -18.73 20.70
C VAL A 24 5.93 -19.83 20.08
N CYS A 25 5.89 -21.02 20.68
CA CYS A 25 5.01 -22.10 20.23
C CYS A 25 3.52 -21.70 20.28
N LYS A 26 3.09 -21.03 21.34
CA LYS A 26 1.72 -20.52 21.46
C LYS A 26 1.38 -19.55 20.33
N TRP A 27 2.25 -18.59 20.02
CA TRP A 27 1.99 -17.64 18.95
C TRP A 27 2.06 -18.25 17.55
N LYS A 28 2.93 -19.24 17.32
CA LYS A 28 2.92 -20.03 16.07
C LYS A 28 1.58 -20.73 15.83
N SER A 29 0.83 -21.09 16.88
CA SER A 29 -0.52 -21.64 16.71
C SER A 29 -1.57 -20.62 16.27
N ILE A 30 -1.35 -19.33 16.56
CA ILE A 30 -2.24 -18.22 16.17
C ILE A 30 -1.86 -17.69 14.78
N LEU A 31 -0.56 -17.50 14.55
CA LEU A 31 0.03 -16.99 13.33
C LEU A 31 1.11 -17.99 12.88
N PRO A 32 0.81 -18.92 11.94
CA PRO A 32 1.75 -19.96 11.54
C PRO A 32 3.09 -19.46 10.99
N THR A 33 3.12 -18.26 10.43
CA THR A 33 4.32 -17.59 9.93
C THR A 33 5.13 -16.89 11.01
N PHE A 34 4.66 -16.88 12.27
CA PHE A 34 5.32 -16.21 13.37
C PHE A 34 6.68 -16.85 13.71
N ALA A 35 7.74 -16.09 13.52
CA ALA A 35 9.08 -16.44 14.00
C ALA A 35 9.80 -15.17 14.46
N PRO A 36 10.18 -15.06 15.74
CA PRO A 36 11.05 -13.96 16.16
C PRO A 36 12.35 -14.02 15.36
N GLY A 37 12.85 -12.86 14.93
CA GLY A 37 14.01 -12.78 14.05
C GLY A 37 15.12 -11.96 14.70
N LEU A 38 16.29 -12.57 14.84
CA LEU A 38 17.49 -11.94 15.41
C LEU A 38 18.58 -11.84 14.35
N ARG A 39 19.23 -10.68 14.25
CA ARG A 39 20.40 -10.46 13.41
C ARG A 39 21.57 -10.05 14.28
N ILE A 40 22.64 -10.85 14.23
CA ILE A 40 23.89 -10.59 14.94
C ILE A 40 24.85 -9.99 13.92
N VAL A 41 25.19 -8.72 14.07
CA VAL A 41 26.12 -8.02 13.17
C VAL A 41 27.52 -8.12 13.77
N GLN A 42 28.44 -8.77 13.05
CA GLN A 42 29.83 -8.95 13.47
C GLN A 42 30.76 -8.36 12.42
N VAL A 43 31.71 -7.51 12.85
CA VAL A 43 32.80 -7.04 12.00
C VAL A 43 34.09 -7.72 12.44
N GLY A 44 34.81 -8.33 11.49
CA GLY A 44 35.99 -9.13 11.78
C GLY A 44 35.67 -10.45 12.49
N ALA A 45 36.68 -11.13 13.03
CA ALA A 45 36.52 -12.53 13.46
C ALA A 45 37.25 -12.86 14.77
N ARG A 46 37.20 -11.95 15.75
CA ARG A 46 37.84 -12.17 17.05
C ARG A 46 37.27 -13.39 17.79
N GLU A 47 38.15 -14.25 18.31
CA GLU A 47 37.75 -15.52 18.93
C GLU A 47 36.97 -15.34 20.24
N ASP A 48 37.26 -14.29 21.02
CA ASP A 48 36.52 -13.94 22.23
C ASP A 48 35.03 -13.64 21.94
N SER A 49 34.76 -13.00 20.80
CA SER A 49 33.41 -12.68 20.33
C SER A 49 32.68 -13.91 19.79
N ASN A 50 33.40 -14.83 19.12
CA ASN A 50 32.83 -16.05 18.54
C ASN A 50 32.19 -16.96 19.61
N VAL A 51 32.76 -17.04 20.81
CA VAL A 51 32.19 -17.83 21.92
C VAL A 51 30.80 -17.32 22.29
N TYR A 52 30.64 -16.01 22.47
CA TYR A 52 29.35 -15.39 22.82
C TYR A 52 28.33 -15.51 21.69
N ILE A 53 28.77 -15.35 20.44
CA ILE A 53 27.90 -15.52 19.27
C ILE A 53 27.37 -16.95 19.21
N ARG A 54 28.22 -17.96 19.42
CA ARG A 54 27.80 -19.38 19.48
C ARG A 54 26.74 -19.60 20.55
N MET A 55 26.89 -19.00 21.74
CA MET A 55 25.89 -19.07 22.81
C MET A 55 24.56 -18.42 22.41
N LYS A 56 24.59 -17.22 21.81
CA LYS A 56 23.39 -16.50 21.34
C LYS A 56 22.65 -17.31 20.28
N ILE A 57 23.37 -17.84 19.29
CA ILE A 57 22.78 -18.67 18.23
C ILE A 57 22.13 -19.91 18.83
N LYS A 58 22.84 -20.63 19.70
CA LYS A 58 22.28 -21.83 20.36
C LYS A 58 21.00 -21.51 21.14
N ALA A 59 21.01 -20.46 21.96
CA ALA A 59 19.85 -20.06 22.74
C ALA A 59 18.66 -19.65 21.87
N ALA A 60 18.92 -18.88 20.81
CA ALA A 60 17.90 -18.45 19.85
C ALA A 60 17.25 -19.65 19.15
N THR A 61 18.06 -20.59 18.65
CA THR A 61 17.58 -21.82 17.99
C THR A 61 16.75 -22.69 18.93
N GLU A 62 17.15 -22.85 20.19
CA GLU A 62 16.40 -23.63 21.19
C GLU A 62 15.00 -23.05 21.48
N ILE A 63 14.86 -21.72 21.42
CA ILE A 63 13.56 -21.02 21.60
C ILE A 63 12.72 -21.06 20.31
N GLY A 64 13.36 -21.22 19.15
CA GLY A 64 12.70 -21.16 17.83
C GLY A 64 12.71 -19.76 17.19
N ILE A 65 13.72 -18.95 17.52
CA ILE A 65 14.04 -17.65 16.91
C ILE A 65 14.87 -17.89 15.63
N ASP A 66 14.49 -17.25 14.51
CA ASP A 66 15.31 -17.18 13.29
C ASP A 66 16.52 -16.26 13.53
N VAL A 67 17.65 -16.86 13.86
CA VAL A 67 18.91 -16.15 14.09
C VAL A 67 19.82 -16.24 12.88
N ARG A 68 20.39 -15.11 12.45
CA ARG A 68 21.42 -15.07 11.40
C ARG A 68 22.60 -14.21 11.81
N LEU A 69 23.80 -14.73 11.55
CA LEU A 69 25.04 -13.99 11.66
C LEU A 69 25.27 -13.20 10.37
N VAL A 70 25.33 -11.87 10.49
CA VAL A 70 25.75 -10.97 9.43
C VAL A 70 27.24 -10.70 9.63
N GLN A 71 28.05 -11.59 9.06
CA GLN A 71 29.51 -11.52 9.11
C GLN A 71 30.02 -10.50 8.08
N LEU A 72 30.71 -9.47 8.55
CA LEU A 72 31.23 -8.38 7.73
C LEU A 72 32.77 -8.37 7.77
N PRO A 73 33.44 -8.00 6.67
CA PRO A 73 34.89 -7.98 6.60
C PRO A 73 35.46 -6.85 7.46
N ARG A 74 36.72 -7.00 7.90
CA ARG A 74 37.44 -5.96 8.67
C ARG A 74 37.63 -4.66 7.89
N SER A 75 37.59 -4.74 6.56
CA SER A 75 37.72 -3.62 5.63
C SER A 75 36.44 -2.81 5.43
N ILE A 76 35.31 -3.21 6.03
CA ILE A 76 34.05 -2.47 5.89
C ILE A 76 34.19 -1.02 6.36
N THR A 77 33.59 -0.09 5.63
CA THR A 77 33.54 1.32 6.03
C THR A 77 32.36 1.60 6.96
N GLN A 78 32.40 2.74 7.66
CA GLN A 78 31.30 3.17 8.51
C GLN A 78 29.97 3.32 7.74
N ILE A 79 30.02 3.86 6.51
CA ILE A 79 28.82 4.08 5.68
C ILE A 79 28.21 2.74 5.27
N GLU A 80 29.02 1.80 4.78
CA GLU A 80 28.52 0.48 4.41
C GLU A 80 27.91 -0.28 5.60
N LEU A 81 28.50 -0.15 6.80
CA LEU A 81 27.95 -0.75 8.02
C LEU A 81 26.61 -0.10 8.42
N LEU A 82 26.50 1.24 8.31
CA LEU A 82 25.24 1.95 8.53
C LEU A 82 24.17 1.51 7.53
N ASP A 83 24.51 1.35 6.25
CA ASP A 83 23.59 0.86 5.22
C ASP A 83 23.12 -0.57 5.51
N LYS A 84 24.01 -1.45 6.02
CA LYS A 84 23.61 -2.79 6.47
C LYS A 84 22.61 -2.70 7.61
N ILE A 85 22.86 -1.89 8.63
CA ILE A 85 21.94 -1.72 9.76
C ILE A 85 20.61 -1.11 9.29
N PHE A 86 20.64 -0.12 8.39
CA PHE A 86 19.44 0.46 7.79
C PHE A 86 18.58 -0.60 7.09
N ASN A 87 19.18 -1.49 6.30
CA ASN A 87 18.45 -2.57 5.65
C ASN A 87 17.83 -3.55 6.67
N LEU A 88 18.55 -3.87 7.75
CA LEU A 88 18.01 -4.73 8.82
C LEU A 88 16.87 -4.04 9.60
N ASN A 89 16.99 -2.73 9.85
CA ASN A 89 15.92 -1.95 10.46
C ASN A 89 14.63 -1.99 9.64
N ASN A 90 14.76 -2.06 8.31
CA ASN A 90 13.64 -2.09 7.39
C ASN A 90 13.13 -3.49 7.04
N ASP A 91 13.79 -4.57 7.48
CA ASP A 91 13.28 -5.93 7.24
C ASP A 91 12.18 -6.28 8.26
N PRO A 92 10.92 -6.52 7.84
CA PRO A 92 9.81 -6.84 8.74
C PRO A 92 9.98 -8.17 9.48
N ASN A 93 10.86 -9.06 9.00
CA ASN A 93 11.17 -10.33 9.67
C ASN A 93 12.27 -10.18 10.74
N VAL A 94 12.91 -9.02 10.83
CA VAL A 94 13.93 -8.72 11.83
C VAL A 94 13.29 -7.95 12.98
N HIS A 95 13.32 -8.55 14.16
CA HIS A 95 12.72 -8.03 15.38
C HIS A 95 13.78 -7.58 16.38
N GLY A 96 14.99 -8.17 16.29
CA GLY A 96 16.13 -7.77 17.08
C GLY A 96 17.39 -7.66 16.24
N ILE A 97 18.17 -6.61 16.49
CA ILE A 97 19.52 -6.42 15.95
C ILE A 97 20.46 -6.26 17.12
N ILE A 98 21.57 -6.97 17.08
CA ILE A 98 22.68 -6.79 18.02
C ILE A 98 23.97 -6.57 17.24
N VAL A 99 24.64 -5.45 17.53
CA VAL A 99 25.98 -5.16 17.02
C VAL A 99 26.97 -5.77 18.00
N GLN A 100 27.70 -6.79 17.56
CA GLN A 100 28.68 -7.45 18.41
C GLN A 100 29.89 -6.53 18.62
N MET A 101 30.11 -6.17 19.88
CA MET A 101 31.23 -5.34 20.31
C MET A 101 32.36 -6.20 20.92
N PRO A 102 33.63 -5.72 20.86
CA PRO A 102 34.10 -4.55 20.10
C PRO A 102 34.15 -4.81 18.59
N LEU A 103 34.05 -3.76 17.78
CA LEU A 103 34.21 -3.86 16.33
C LEU A 103 35.68 -4.15 15.97
N ASP A 104 35.97 -5.23 15.25
CA ASP A 104 37.30 -5.58 14.74
C ASP A 104 37.47 -5.06 13.31
N CYS A 105 37.78 -3.76 13.21
CA CYS A 105 37.89 -3.05 11.95
C CYS A 105 39.33 -2.61 11.68
N GLU A 106 39.70 -2.55 10.41
CA GLU A 106 40.95 -1.94 9.94
C GLU A 106 40.87 -0.41 9.96
N THR A 107 39.68 0.13 9.72
CA THR A 107 39.41 1.57 9.75
C THR A 107 38.71 1.97 11.05
N LYS A 108 38.93 3.22 11.49
CA LYS A 108 38.27 3.74 12.69
C LYS A 108 36.78 3.96 12.42
N ILE A 109 35.93 3.16 13.07
CA ILE A 109 34.47 3.29 13.04
C ILE A 109 33.98 3.78 14.40
N ASP A 110 33.06 4.73 14.40
CA ASP A 110 32.39 5.19 15.63
C ASP A 110 31.36 4.17 16.10
N SER A 111 31.72 3.37 17.10
CA SER A 111 30.83 2.35 17.66
C SER A 111 29.55 2.90 18.26
N HIS A 112 29.56 4.14 18.78
CA HIS A 112 28.35 4.76 19.32
C HIS A 112 27.38 5.06 18.18
N LYS A 113 27.88 5.67 17.10
CA LYS A 113 27.06 5.94 15.92
C LYS A 113 26.47 4.65 15.32
N ILE A 114 27.22 3.55 15.34
CA ILE A 114 26.74 2.25 14.83
C ILE A 114 25.66 1.64 15.75
N THR A 115 25.87 1.65 17.06
CA THR A 115 24.88 1.11 18.02
C THR A 115 23.60 1.96 18.04
N ASP A 116 23.73 3.28 17.96
CA ASP A 116 22.61 4.24 17.88
C ASP A 116 21.92 4.24 16.50
N ALA A 117 22.49 3.58 15.48
CA ALA A 117 21.81 3.40 14.19
C ALA A 117 20.81 2.23 14.21
N VAL A 118 20.87 1.34 15.22
CA VAL A 118 19.84 0.30 15.40
C VAL A 118 18.55 0.96 15.86
N SER A 119 17.43 0.72 15.17
CA SER A 119 16.15 1.32 15.56
C SER A 119 15.84 1.05 17.03
N PRO A 120 15.33 2.03 17.81
CA PRO A 120 14.94 1.82 19.21
C PRO A 120 14.03 0.60 19.41
N ASP A 121 13.16 0.31 18.44
CA ASP A 121 12.18 -0.79 18.49
C ASP A 121 12.78 -2.14 18.04
N LYS A 122 14.05 -2.17 17.63
CA LYS A 122 14.83 -3.38 17.32
C LYS A 122 16.13 -3.49 18.10
N ASP A 123 16.44 -2.52 18.95
CA ASP A 123 17.60 -2.50 19.85
C ASP A 123 17.36 -3.43 21.05
N VAL A 124 17.45 -4.72 20.77
CA VAL A 124 17.19 -5.77 21.77
C VAL A 124 18.31 -5.88 22.81
N ASP A 125 19.45 -5.21 22.60
CA ASP A 125 20.54 -5.13 23.58
C ASP A 125 20.36 -3.95 24.56
N GLY A 126 19.51 -2.98 24.21
CA GLY A 126 19.17 -1.81 25.02
C GLY A 126 20.25 -0.73 25.06
N LEU A 127 21.06 -0.61 24.01
CA LEU A 127 22.20 0.32 23.94
C LEU A 127 21.92 1.60 23.15
N HIS A 128 20.76 1.71 22.50
CA HIS A 128 20.34 2.90 21.79
C HIS A 128 20.03 4.03 22.78
N THR A 129 20.41 5.27 22.46
CA THR A 129 20.29 6.42 23.36
C THR A 129 18.86 6.63 23.87
N ILE A 130 17.84 6.43 23.02
CA ILE A 130 16.42 6.47 23.41
C ILE A 130 16.08 5.43 24.49
N ASN A 131 16.51 4.18 24.36
CA ASN A 131 16.20 3.12 25.33
C ASN A 131 16.95 3.36 26.65
N GLU A 132 18.23 3.75 26.59
CA GLU A 132 18.99 4.16 27.79
C GLU A 132 18.34 5.36 28.49
N GLY A 133 17.89 6.36 27.72
CA GLY A 133 17.21 7.56 28.19
C GLY A 133 15.90 7.23 28.90
N ARG A 134 15.08 6.36 28.32
CA ARG A 134 13.83 5.84 28.92
C ARG A 134 14.09 5.21 30.29
N VAL A 135 15.06 4.30 30.39
CA VAL A 135 15.45 3.67 31.66
C VAL A 135 15.95 4.72 32.67
N SER A 136 16.68 5.75 32.23
CA SER A 136 17.17 6.80 33.12
C SER A 136 16.04 7.57 33.82
N ILE A 137 14.96 7.88 33.09
CA ILE A 137 13.79 8.62 33.59
C ILE A 137 12.68 7.74 34.18
N GLY A 138 12.84 6.41 34.15
CA GLY A 138 11.90 5.47 34.76
C GLY A 138 10.81 4.95 33.82
N ASP A 139 10.91 5.26 32.53
CA ASP A 139 10.11 4.61 31.50
C ASP A 139 10.72 3.23 31.20
N LEU A 140 10.15 2.18 31.78
CA LEU A 140 10.55 0.79 31.52
C LEU A 140 9.73 0.15 30.38
N GLY A 141 8.99 0.95 29.61
CA GLY A 141 8.21 0.53 28.46
C GLY A 141 9.08 0.13 27.26
N GLY A 142 10.27 0.71 27.11
CA GLY A 142 11.24 0.35 26.07
C GLY A 142 12.00 -0.97 26.32
N PHE A 143 13.08 -1.21 25.57
CA PHE A 143 14.01 -2.31 25.88
C PHE A 143 14.95 -1.91 27.01
N MET A 144 15.04 -2.79 28.00
CA MET A 144 16.02 -2.65 29.07
C MET A 144 17.37 -3.24 28.63
N PRO A 145 18.50 -2.63 29.03
CA PRO A 145 19.82 -3.19 28.78
C PRO A 145 19.97 -4.61 29.35
N CYS A 146 20.37 -5.56 28.50
CA CYS A 146 20.30 -7.00 28.83
C CYS A 146 21.06 -7.38 30.10
N THR A 147 22.29 -6.90 30.25
CA THR A 147 23.16 -7.27 31.38
C THR A 147 22.65 -6.70 32.71
N PRO A 148 22.38 -5.39 32.82
CA PRO A 148 21.69 -4.78 33.97
C PRO A 148 20.38 -5.48 34.34
N TRP A 149 19.54 -5.78 33.35
CA TRP A 149 18.27 -6.46 33.59
C TRP A 149 18.47 -7.88 34.13
N GLY A 150 19.46 -8.61 33.59
CA GLY A 150 19.87 -9.91 34.12
C GLY A 150 20.31 -9.84 35.58
N CYS A 151 21.01 -8.77 35.99
CA CYS A 151 21.40 -8.55 37.39
C CYS A 151 20.17 -8.38 38.28
N ILE A 152 19.20 -7.56 37.87
CA ILE A 152 17.94 -7.37 38.60
C ILE A 152 17.21 -8.70 38.79
N GLU A 153 17.11 -9.52 37.75
CA GLU A 153 16.43 -10.81 37.84
C GLU A 153 17.14 -11.75 38.82
N LEU A 154 18.48 -11.79 38.81
CA LEU A 154 19.26 -12.57 39.79
C LEU A 154 19.06 -12.06 41.22
N ILE A 155 18.97 -10.74 41.43
CA ILE A 155 18.67 -10.14 42.73
C ILE A 155 17.27 -10.57 43.20
N LYS A 156 16.26 -10.57 42.33
CA LYS A 156 14.92 -11.08 42.69
C LYS A 156 14.97 -12.54 43.17
N ARG A 157 15.76 -13.39 42.52
CA ARG A 157 15.92 -14.81 42.89
C ARG A 157 16.72 -15.04 44.18
N SER A 158 17.48 -14.05 44.62
CA SER A 158 18.21 -14.11 45.90
C SER A 158 17.26 -14.10 47.11
N GLY A 159 16.10 -13.43 46.98
CA GLY A 159 15.13 -13.23 48.05
C GLY A 159 15.30 -11.92 48.84
N VAL A 160 16.31 -11.09 48.52
CA VAL A 160 16.47 -9.77 49.14
C VAL A 160 15.36 -8.80 48.69
N LYS A 161 14.85 -8.00 49.63
CA LYS A 161 13.93 -6.90 49.32
C LYS A 161 14.73 -5.72 48.77
N MET A 162 14.53 -5.34 47.51
CA MET A 162 15.23 -4.20 46.89
C MET A 162 14.72 -2.83 47.39
N GLU A 163 13.43 -2.74 47.68
CA GLU A 163 12.81 -1.52 48.19
C GLU A 163 13.42 -1.14 49.55
N GLY A 164 14.01 0.06 49.62
CA GLY A 164 14.70 0.59 50.79
C GLY A 164 16.10 0.02 51.04
N ALA A 165 16.58 -0.91 50.21
CA ALA A 165 17.92 -1.47 50.35
C ALA A 165 19.01 -0.47 49.93
N ASN A 166 20.14 -0.52 50.62
CA ASN A 166 21.35 0.21 50.20
C ASN A 166 22.08 -0.63 49.14
N ALA A 167 21.98 -0.21 47.88
CA ALA A 167 22.67 -0.86 46.78
C ALA A 167 23.94 -0.09 46.38
N VAL A 168 25.05 -0.80 46.18
CA VAL A 168 26.29 -0.25 45.65
C VAL A 168 26.57 -0.87 44.29
N VAL A 169 26.80 -0.02 43.28
CA VAL A 169 27.22 -0.44 41.94
C VAL A 169 28.66 -0.02 41.72
N LEU A 170 29.56 -1.00 41.57
CA LEU A 170 30.98 -0.78 41.26
C LEU A 170 31.18 -0.82 39.76
N GLY A 171 31.27 0.35 39.13
CA GLY A 171 31.39 0.53 37.69
C GLY A 171 30.47 1.64 37.18
N ARG A 172 30.93 2.42 36.19
CA ARG A 172 30.18 3.53 35.57
C ARG A 172 30.06 3.41 34.04
N SER A 173 30.22 2.19 33.53
CA SER A 173 30.13 1.92 32.10
C SER A 173 28.71 2.14 31.59
N LYS A 174 28.59 2.44 30.30
CA LYS A 174 27.29 2.52 29.61
C LYS A 174 26.59 1.16 29.52
N ILE A 175 27.35 0.07 29.53
CA ILE A 175 26.83 -1.29 29.35
C ILE A 175 26.23 -1.87 30.63
N VAL A 176 26.88 -1.69 31.78
CA VAL A 176 26.48 -2.33 33.05
C VAL A 176 26.28 -1.31 34.17
N GLY A 177 27.29 -0.50 34.46
CA GLY A 177 27.31 0.33 35.66
C GLY A 177 26.15 1.31 35.77
N THR A 178 26.08 2.28 34.86
CA THR A 178 25.04 3.33 34.90
C THR A 178 23.63 2.76 34.76
N PRO A 179 23.33 1.83 33.82
CA PRO A 179 21.96 1.34 33.72
C PRO A 179 21.56 0.39 34.86
N ALA A 180 22.48 -0.39 35.45
CA ALA A 180 22.17 -1.18 36.64
C ALA A 180 21.80 -0.28 37.83
N ALA A 181 22.52 0.83 37.99
CA ALA A 181 22.20 1.82 39.02
C ALA A 181 20.82 2.45 38.80
N ASN A 182 20.49 2.81 37.55
CA ASN A 182 19.18 3.34 37.20
C ASN A 182 18.06 2.33 37.46
N LEU A 183 18.23 1.06 37.06
CA LEU A 183 17.23 0.02 37.32
C LEU A 183 17.03 -0.16 38.83
N LEU A 184 18.09 -0.31 39.62
CA LEU A 184 17.98 -0.45 41.08
C LEU A 184 17.25 0.73 41.73
N LYS A 185 17.51 1.96 41.27
CA LYS A 185 16.80 3.17 41.69
C LYS A 185 15.29 3.04 41.44
N TRP A 186 14.89 2.55 40.26
CA TRP A 186 13.48 2.34 39.91
C TRP A 186 12.85 1.11 40.57
N TYR A 187 13.64 0.20 41.12
CA TYR A 187 13.21 -0.83 42.06
C TYR A 187 13.25 -0.34 43.53
N ASN A 188 13.23 0.98 43.74
CA ASN A 188 13.15 1.67 45.03
C ASN A 188 14.35 1.43 45.98
N ALA A 189 15.53 1.10 45.44
CA ALA A 189 16.75 1.04 46.23
C ALA A 189 17.41 2.42 46.38
N THR A 190 18.13 2.64 47.48
CA THR A 190 19.08 3.76 47.60
C THR A 190 20.39 3.33 46.96
N VAL A 191 20.78 3.99 45.86
CA VAL A 191 21.91 3.53 45.03
C VAL A 191 23.12 4.44 45.14
N THR A 192 24.28 3.87 45.45
CA THR A 192 25.58 4.54 45.37
C THR A 192 26.42 3.97 44.24
N VAL A 193 26.86 4.81 43.30
CA VAL A 193 27.71 4.39 42.17
C VAL A 193 29.17 4.69 42.49
N CYS A 194 30.01 3.68 42.45
CA CYS A 194 31.44 3.76 42.70
C CYS A 194 32.23 3.51 41.41
N HIS A 195 33.38 4.18 41.26
CA HIS A 195 34.30 4.00 40.14
C HIS A 195 35.73 3.82 40.66
N SER A 196 36.69 3.48 39.79
CA SER A 196 38.07 3.19 40.20
C SER A 196 38.78 4.34 40.94
N LYS A 197 38.29 5.58 40.84
CA LYS A 197 38.80 6.76 41.58
C LYS A 197 38.02 7.08 42.87
N THR A 198 37.05 6.27 43.28
CA THR A 198 36.24 6.52 44.47
C THR A 198 37.08 6.23 45.72
N LYS A 199 37.15 7.20 46.64
CA LYS A 199 37.85 7.04 47.92
C LYS A 199 37.04 6.11 48.84
N ASN A 200 37.74 5.34 49.68
CA ASN A 200 37.13 4.45 50.69
C ASN A 200 36.12 3.44 50.11
N ILE A 201 36.38 2.98 48.88
CA ILE A 201 35.47 2.08 48.14
C ILE A 201 35.13 0.81 48.94
N ALA A 202 36.08 0.27 49.71
CA ALA A 202 35.88 -0.90 50.57
C ALA A 202 34.84 -0.65 51.68
N ASP A 203 34.87 0.53 52.30
CA ASP A 203 33.92 0.89 53.38
C ASP A 203 32.53 1.14 52.82
N ILE A 204 32.43 1.76 51.64
CA ILE A 204 31.17 1.95 50.92
C ILE A 204 30.54 0.59 50.59
N CYS A 205 31.33 -0.37 50.08
CA CYS A 205 30.85 -1.73 49.80
C CYS A 205 30.36 -2.45 51.06
N ARG A 206 31.02 -2.21 52.21
CA ARG A 206 30.69 -2.86 53.50
C ARG A 206 29.37 -2.36 54.10
N ALA A 207 28.83 -1.25 53.60
CA ALA A 207 27.51 -0.75 53.99
C ALA A 207 26.37 -1.30 53.11
N ALA A 208 26.69 -1.94 51.98
CA ALA A 208 25.70 -2.34 50.98
C ALA A 208 24.93 -3.62 51.37
N ASP A 209 23.61 -3.59 51.21
CA ASP A 209 22.75 -4.79 51.25
C ASP A 209 22.82 -5.56 49.93
N ILE A 210 23.05 -4.83 48.83
CA ILE A 210 23.17 -5.36 47.47
C ILE A 210 24.42 -4.78 46.82
N LEU A 211 25.30 -5.63 46.32
CA LEU A 211 26.54 -5.23 45.65
C LEU A 211 26.56 -5.76 44.21
N VAL A 212 26.52 -4.85 43.23
CA VAL A 212 26.66 -5.18 41.80
C VAL A 212 28.04 -4.76 41.33
N VAL A 213 28.85 -5.70 40.85
CA VAL A 213 30.28 -5.48 40.57
C VAL A 213 30.58 -5.67 39.08
N GLY A 214 31.09 -4.62 38.43
CA GLY A 214 31.50 -4.64 37.02
C GLY A 214 32.50 -3.52 36.76
N ILE A 215 33.66 -3.59 37.44
CA ILE A 215 34.73 -2.59 37.40
C ILE A 215 35.88 -2.98 36.45
N GLY A 216 35.91 -4.23 35.99
CA GLY A 216 36.88 -4.76 35.02
C GLY A 216 38.26 -5.03 35.62
N VAL A 217 38.33 -5.36 36.91
CA VAL A 217 39.57 -5.67 37.62
C VAL A 217 39.39 -7.01 38.34
N PRO A 218 40.12 -8.07 37.95
CA PRO A 218 39.90 -9.43 38.45
C PRO A 218 40.10 -9.52 39.97
N GLU A 219 39.14 -10.15 40.66
CA GLU A 219 39.19 -10.45 42.10
C GLU A 219 39.52 -9.23 43.00
N MET A 220 39.17 -8.01 42.55
CA MET A 220 39.40 -6.76 43.28
C MET A 220 38.57 -6.68 44.57
N VAL A 221 37.31 -7.08 44.52
CA VAL A 221 36.41 -7.03 45.67
C VAL A 221 36.65 -8.26 46.55
N LYS A 222 37.19 -8.03 47.75
CA LYS A 222 37.51 -9.08 48.73
C LYS A 222 36.35 -9.37 49.67
N GLY A 223 36.37 -10.53 50.33
CA GLY A 223 35.35 -10.91 51.30
C GLY A 223 35.17 -9.87 52.41
N SER A 224 36.26 -9.21 52.83
CA SER A 224 36.29 -8.15 53.83
C SER A 224 35.61 -6.84 53.42
N TRP A 225 35.26 -6.68 52.14
CA TRP A 225 34.53 -5.52 51.61
C TRP A 225 33.02 -5.74 51.60
N ILE A 226 32.55 -6.96 51.87
CA ILE A 226 31.15 -7.35 51.76
C ILE A 226 30.51 -7.30 53.15
N LYS A 227 29.34 -6.69 53.26
CA LYS A 227 28.52 -6.74 54.47
C LYS A 227 28.03 -8.18 54.70
N PRO A 228 28.18 -8.76 55.91
CA PRO A 228 27.60 -10.06 56.22
C PRO A 228 26.09 -10.09 55.89
N GLY A 229 25.68 -11.07 55.09
CA GLY A 229 24.28 -11.20 54.65
C GLY A 229 23.92 -10.40 53.39
N ALA A 230 24.83 -9.65 52.77
CA ALA A 230 24.58 -8.97 51.51
C ALA A 230 24.45 -9.93 50.31
N VAL A 231 23.76 -9.46 49.27
CA VAL A 231 23.68 -10.14 47.97
C VAL A 231 24.73 -9.57 47.04
N VAL A 232 25.54 -10.44 46.41
CA VAL A 232 26.64 -10.05 45.53
C VAL A 232 26.39 -10.55 44.11
N ILE A 233 26.30 -9.62 43.16
CA ILE A 233 26.16 -9.89 41.72
C ILE A 233 27.47 -9.49 41.02
N ASP A 234 28.24 -10.48 40.62
CA ASP A 234 29.49 -10.28 39.88
C ASP A 234 29.24 -10.35 38.37
N CYS A 235 29.36 -9.19 37.73
CA CYS A 235 29.22 -8.99 36.29
C CYS A 235 30.58 -9.02 35.58
N GLY A 236 31.68 -8.99 36.32
CA GLY A 236 33.03 -9.01 35.78
C GLY A 236 33.33 -10.35 35.10
N ILE A 237 34.09 -10.31 34.01
CA ILE A 237 34.64 -11.51 33.40
C ILE A 237 36.07 -11.22 32.94
N ASN A 238 37.02 -11.92 33.53
CA ASN A 238 38.44 -11.73 33.33
C ASN A 238 39.12 -13.08 33.10
N VAL A 239 40.16 -13.10 32.26
CA VAL A 239 41.00 -14.28 32.04
C VAL A 239 42.21 -14.18 32.97
N LYS A 240 42.41 -15.19 33.81
CA LYS A 240 43.59 -15.30 34.69
C LYS A 240 44.40 -16.53 34.28
N PRO A 241 45.74 -16.46 34.22
CA PRO A 241 46.57 -17.64 34.01
C PRO A 241 46.28 -18.71 35.07
N ASP A 242 46.10 -19.95 34.63
CA ASP A 242 45.89 -21.11 35.48
C ASP A 242 46.49 -22.35 34.81
N PRO A 243 47.72 -22.72 35.20
CA PRO A 243 48.41 -23.89 34.66
C PRO A 243 47.68 -25.21 34.88
N SER A 244 46.72 -25.27 35.82
CA SER A 244 45.94 -26.49 36.10
C SER A 244 44.83 -26.75 35.09
N LYS A 245 44.48 -25.76 34.25
CA LYS A 245 43.45 -25.89 33.21
C LYS A 245 44.10 -26.24 31.87
N LYS A 246 43.41 -27.06 31.07
CA LYS A 246 43.87 -27.45 29.71
C LYS A 246 44.11 -26.24 28.78
N THR A 247 43.44 -25.12 29.03
CA THR A 247 43.57 -23.85 28.28
C THR A 247 44.68 -22.94 28.82
N GLY A 248 45.41 -23.34 29.87
CA GLY A 248 46.40 -22.52 30.56
C GLY A 248 45.83 -21.30 31.31
N THR A 249 44.50 -21.17 31.34
CA THR A 249 43.78 -20.00 31.84
C THR A 249 42.45 -20.40 32.47
N ARG A 250 41.99 -19.65 33.48
CA ARG A 250 40.66 -19.74 34.08
C ARG A 250 39.92 -18.41 33.98
N LEU A 251 38.60 -18.47 33.92
CA LEU A 251 37.74 -17.28 34.00
C LEU A 251 37.44 -16.97 35.46
N VAL A 252 37.60 -15.71 35.84
CA VAL A 252 37.27 -15.17 37.17
C VAL A 252 36.50 -13.87 37.03
N GLY A 253 35.70 -13.53 38.04
CA GLY A 253 34.99 -12.25 38.08
C GLY A 253 35.82 -11.13 38.69
N ASP A 254 35.16 -10.01 38.98
CA ASP A 254 35.76 -8.89 39.69
C ASP A 254 35.74 -9.10 41.22
N VAL A 255 34.97 -10.10 41.69
CA VAL A 255 34.86 -10.50 43.09
C VAL A 255 35.71 -11.74 43.35
N ASP A 256 36.42 -11.75 44.47
CA ASP A 256 37.06 -12.97 44.97
C ASP A 256 36.01 -13.95 45.48
N PHE A 257 35.55 -14.84 44.60
CA PHE A 257 34.42 -15.73 44.83
C PHE A 257 34.59 -16.62 46.07
N GLU A 258 35.82 -17.09 46.33
CA GLU A 258 36.11 -18.01 47.43
C GLU A 258 36.02 -17.34 48.79
N GLU A 259 36.43 -16.06 48.89
CA GLU A 259 36.26 -15.27 50.10
C GLU A 259 34.80 -14.79 50.26
N ALA A 260 34.21 -14.28 49.16
CA ALA A 260 32.90 -13.66 49.18
C ALA A 260 31.77 -14.63 49.54
N LYS A 261 31.85 -15.89 49.09
CA LYS A 261 30.83 -16.92 49.41
C LYS A 261 30.74 -17.28 50.91
N LEU A 262 31.75 -16.91 51.70
CA LEU A 262 31.76 -17.13 53.15
C LEU A 262 31.04 -16.01 53.91
N VAL A 263 30.82 -14.85 53.27
CA VAL A 263 30.28 -13.63 53.90
C VAL A 263 28.90 -13.25 53.36
N ALA A 264 28.70 -13.35 52.04
CA ALA A 264 27.45 -13.00 51.38
C ALA A 264 26.30 -13.95 51.77
N SER A 265 25.06 -13.47 51.76
CA SER A 265 23.87 -14.34 51.83
C SER A 265 23.64 -15.07 50.52
N ALA A 266 23.95 -14.42 49.40
CA ALA A 266 23.85 -14.99 48.07
C ALA A 266 24.89 -14.39 47.12
N ILE A 267 25.42 -15.20 46.20
CA ILE A 267 26.46 -14.78 45.26
C ILE A 267 26.30 -15.46 43.89
N THR A 268 26.61 -14.75 42.81
CA THR A 268 26.66 -15.30 41.46
C THR A 268 28.04 -15.88 41.14
N PRO A 269 28.14 -17.07 40.50
CA PRO A 269 29.42 -17.62 40.07
C PRO A 269 29.94 -16.96 38.79
N VAL A 270 31.26 -16.94 38.59
CA VAL A 270 31.88 -16.58 37.30
C VAL A 270 32.82 -17.72 36.88
N PRO A 271 32.56 -18.41 35.74
CA PRO A 271 31.40 -18.25 34.84
C PRO A 271 30.11 -18.87 35.41
N GLY A 272 28.96 -18.58 34.77
CA GLY A 272 27.67 -19.20 35.09
C GLY A 272 26.67 -18.32 35.86
N GLY A 273 27.06 -17.08 36.18
CA GLY A 273 26.24 -16.04 36.79
C GLY A 273 25.60 -15.12 35.75
N VAL A 274 26.08 -13.88 35.64
CA VAL A 274 25.45 -12.82 34.85
C VAL A 274 25.50 -13.08 33.33
N GLY A 275 26.60 -13.64 32.79
CA GLY A 275 26.76 -13.86 31.34
C GLY A 275 25.63 -14.64 30.66
N PRO A 276 25.23 -15.83 31.16
CA PRO A 276 24.04 -16.54 30.68
C PRO A 276 22.75 -15.73 30.72
N MET A 277 22.58 -14.87 31.75
CA MET A 277 21.42 -14.01 31.88
C MET A 277 21.39 -12.91 30.81
N THR A 278 22.53 -12.31 30.46
CA THR A 278 22.61 -11.36 29.34
C THR A 278 22.05 -11.97 28.05
N VAL A 279 22.40 -13.22 27.74
CA VAL A 279 21.88 -13.91 26.56
C VAL A 279 20.37 -14.18 26.70
N ALA A 280 19.90 -14.62 27.87
CA ALA A 280 18.47 -14.86 28.10
C ALA A 280 17.63 -13.58 27.95
N MET A 281 18.10 -12.45 28.48
CA MET A 281 17.43 -11.14 28.39
C MET A 281 17.42 -10.62 26.95
N LEU A 282 18.49 -10.84 26.18
CA LEU A 282 18.53 -10.54 24.76
C LEU A 282 17.46 -11.31 23.98
N MET A 283 17.32 -12.62 24.28
CA MET A 283 16.25 -13.43 23.69
C MET A 283 14.89 -12.90 24.12
N GLN A 284 14.70 -12.56 25.40
CA GLN A 284 13.44 -12.02 25.90
C GLN A 284 13.04 -10.72 25.22
N ASN A 285 13.98 -9.77 25.04
CA ASN A 285 13.74 -8.53 24.28
C ASN A 285 13.39 -8.83 22.82
N THR A 286 14.09 -9.78 22.18
CA THR A 286 13.81 -10.17 20.78
C THR A 286 12.41 -10.76 20.61
N VAL A 287 12.04 -11.69 21.49
CA VAL A 287 10.72 -12.33 21.45
C VAL A 287 9.64 -11.29 21.78
N ARG A 288 9.88 -10.38 22.74
CA ARG A 288 8.98 -9.25 23.03
C ARG A 288 8.75 -8.37 21.80
N SER A 289 9.81 -7.97 21.09
CA SER A 289 9.69 -7.18 19.85
C SER A 289 8.86 -7.90 18.79
N ALA A 290 9.10 -9.20 18.62
CA ALA A 290 8.32 -10.02 17.70
C ALA A 290 6.84 -10.09 18.07
N PHE A 291 6.51 -10.23 19.35
CA PHE A 291 5.11 -10.20 19.79
C PHE A 291 4.45 -8.86 19.50
N THR A 292 5.10 -7.73 19.83
CA THR A 292 4.57 -6.41 19.51
C THR A 292 4.30 -6.27 18.01
N SER A 293 5.24 -6.73 17.16
CA SER A 293 5.06 -6.74 15.70
C SER A 293 3.87 -7.60 15.26
N ALA A 294 3.70 -8.79 15.84
CA ALA A 294 2.58 -9.68 15.53
C ALA A 294 1.23 -9.14 16.05
N GLU A 295 1.20 -8.51 17.22
CA GLU A 295 0.03 -7.84 17.77
C GLU A 295 -0.39 -6.68 16.87
N ASN A 296 0.56 -5.83 16.45
CA ASN A 296 0.30 -4.75 15.51
C ASN A 296 -0.23 -5.27 14.16
N LEU A 297 0.36 -6.37 13.64
CA LEU A 297 -0.10 -7.01 12.42
C LEU A 297 -1.55 -7.52 12.53
N LEU A 298 -1.95 -8.03 13.70
CA LEU A 298 -3.28 -8.57 13.96
C LEU A 298 -4.25 -7.57 14.64
N GLN A 299 -3.82 -6.32 14.81
CA GLN A 299 -4.56 -5.29 15.51
C GLN A 299 -5.91 -5.04 14.83
N LYS A 300 -6.99 -5.08 15.61
CA LYS A 300 -8.36 -4.97 15.08
C LYS A 300 -8.74 -3.54 14.69
N ALA A 301 -8.26 -2.55 15.43
CA ALA A 301 -8.57 -1.14 15.25
C ALA A 301 -7.30 -0.30 15.33
N TRP A 302 -7.14 0.65 14.43
CA TRP A 302 -6.01 1.58 14.39
C TRP A 302 -6.08 2.60 15.53
N ASP A 303 -4.92 3.12 15.91
CA ASP A 303 -4.81 4.30 16.77
C ASP A 303 -4.84 5.59 15.92
N LEU A 304 -5.87 5.70 15.08
CA LEU A 304 -6.05 6.83 14.16
C LEU A 304 -6.57 8.04 14.94
N ALA A 305 -5.79 9.12 15.03
CA ALA A 305 -6.22 10.36 15.71
C ALA A 305 -6.98 11.30 14.76
N PRO A 306 -8.32 11.42 14.77
CA PRO A 306 -9.02 12.17 13.73
C PRO A 306 -8.71 13.68 13.76
N LEU A 307 -8.70 14.32 12.59
CA LEU A 307 -8.64 15.78 12.50
C LEU A 307 -10.02 16.38 12.77
N THR A 308 -10.07 17.44 13.58
CA THR A 308 -11.34 18.13 13.90
C THR A 308 -11.72 19.13 12.81
N LEU A 309 -12.96 19.04 12.30
CA LEU A 309 -13.51 20.01 11.36
C LEU A 309 -14.01 21.27 12.06
N LYS A 310 -13.76 22.42 11.42
CA LYS A 310 -14.39 23.71 11.77
C LYS A 310 -15.44 24.05 10.71
N LEU A 311 -16.70 23.77 11.05
CA LEU A 311 -17.82 24.03 10.15
C LEU A 311 -18.16 25.53 10.10
N VAL A 312 -18.36 26.06 8.91
CA VAL A 312 -18.75 27.46 8.63
C VAL A 312 -20.07 27.45 7.85
N LYS A 313 -20.97 28.37 8.21
CA LYS A 313 -22.26 28.56 7.53
C LYS A 313 -22.40 30.03 7.09
N PRO A 314 -22.77 30.32 5.82
CA PRO A 314 -22.95 29.38 4.72
C PRO A 314 -21.66 28.62 4.38
N VAL A 315 -21.79 27.41 3.83
CA VAL A 315 -20.64 26.54 3.50
C VAL A 315 -19.76 27.25 2.47
N PRO A 316 -18.45 27.43 2.73
CA PRO A 316 -17.54 28.09 1.80
C PRO A 316 -17.33 27.29 0.50
N SER A 317 -16.62 27.85 -0.47
CA SER A 317 -16.19 27.09 -1.65
C SER A 317 -15.24 25.95 -1.27
N ASP A 318 -15.21 24.90 -2.10
CA ASP A 318 -14.44 23.68 -1.81
C ASP A 318 -12.96 23.96 -1.54
N ILE A 319 -12.33 24.82 -2.34
CA ILE A 319 -10.92 25.18 -2.18
C ILE A 319 -10.65 25.97 -0.89
N VAL A 320 -11.60 26.81 -0.46
CA VAL A 320 -11.47 27.54 0.82
C VAL A 320 -11.51 26.56 1.99
N ILE A 321 -12.40 25.57 1.94
CA ILE A 321 -12.46 24.50 2.96
C ILE A 321 -11.16 23.69 2.94
N ALA A 322 -10.71 23.24 1.77
CA ALA A 322 -9.49 22.45 1.63
C ALA A 322 -8.25 23.17 2.20
N ARG A 323 -8.11 24.47 1.95
CA ARG A 323 -6.99 25.29 2.45
C ARG A 323 -7.10 25.61 3.94
N SER A 324 -8.31 25.65 4.49
CA SER A 324 -8.51 25.91 5.93
C SER A 324 -8.07 24.75 6.82
N GLN A 325 -7.89 23.55 6.25
CA GLN A 325 -7.50 22.36 6.96
C GLN A 325 -6.01 22.05 6.74
N THR A 326 -5.26 21.88 7.84
CA THR A 326 -3.89 21.38 7.76
C THR A 326 -3.91 19.84 7.75
N PRO A 327 -3.41 19.18 6.69
CA PRO A 327 -3.31 17.72 6.68
C PRO A 327 -2.28 17.24 7.72
N LYS A 328 -2.45 16.01 8.22
CA LYS A 328 -1.38 15.34 8.99
C LYS A 328 -0.14 15.16 8.14
N ASP A 329 1.01 15.06 8.80
CA ASP A 329 2.17 14.47 8.15
C ASP A 329 1.83 13.05 7.67
N ILE A 330 2.12 12.76 6.42
CA ILE A 330 1.75 11.49 5.80
C ILE A 330 2.49 10.31 6.43
N SER A 331 3.68 10.52 7.00
CA SER A 331 4.40 9.48 7.73
C SER A 331 3.69 9.11 9.03
N LEU A 332 3.12 10.09 9.72
CA LEU A 332 2.31 9.87 10.92
C LEU A 332 1.05 9.08 10.56
N LEU A 333 0.31 9.49 9.51
CA LEU A 333 -0.88 8.76 9.07
C LEU A 333 -0.52 7.32 8.66
N ALA A 334 0.58 7.13 7.94
CA ALA A 334 1.03 5.80 7.54
C ALA A 334 1.33 4.91 8.76
N GLN A 335 1.97 5.46 9.79
CA GLN A 335 2.21 4.76 11.05
C GLN A 335 0.90 4.40 11.78
N GLU A 336 -0.04 5.35 11.90
CA GLU A 336 -1.34 5.13 12.56
C GLU A 336 -2.14 3.99 11.92
N ILE A 337 -2.03 3.81 10.59
CA ILE A 337 -2.72 2.75 9.86
C ILE A 337 -1.92 1.44 9.73
N GLY A 338 -0.74 1.36 10.36
CA GLY A 338 0.08 0.15 10.45
C GLY A 338 1.00 -0.12 9.25
N LEU A 339 1.34 0.89 8.45
CA LEU A 339 2.43 0.82 7.47
C LEU A 339 3.79 1.01 8.18
N ILE A 340 4.83 0.35 7.66
CA ILE A 340 6.19 0.48 8.16
C ILE A 340 7.04 1.36 7.23
N GLY A 341 8.16 1.90 7.74
CA GLY A 341 8.91 2.97 7.06
C GLY A 341 9.35 2.66 5.62
N ASN A 342 9.77 1.43 5.32
CA ASN A 342 10.18 1.02 3.96
C ASN A 342 9.01 0.73 3.01
N GLU A 343 7.78 0.76 3.51
CA GLU A 343 6.59 0.65 2.68
C GLU A 343 6.06 2.02 2.24
N VAL A 344 6.68 3.12 2.68
CA VAL A 344 6.19 4.48 2.48
C VAL A 344 7.26 5.31 1.78
N SER A 345 6.98 5.75 0.57
CA SER A 345 7.83 6.68 -0.18
C SER A 345 7.18 8.05 -0.25
N GLN A 346 7.65 9.01 0.55
CA GLN A 346 7.04 10.33 0.70
C GLN A 346 7.25 11.24 -0.52
N TYR A 347 6.18 11.93 -0.95
CA TYR A 347 6.19 12.96 -2.00
C TYR A 347 5.82 14.31 -1.36
N GLY A 348 6.80 14.89 -0.65
CA GLY A 348 6.54 15.90 0.36
C GLY A 348 5.91 15.28 1.62
N ASN A 349 5.38 16.10 2.51
CA ASN A 349 4.87 15.64 3.81
C ASN A 349 3.37 15.32 3.84
N LYS A 350 2.65 15.44 2.70
CA LYS A 350 1.17 15.32 2.65
C LYS A 350 0.66 14.15 1.81
N LYS A 351 1.56 13.44 1.11
CA LYS A 351 1.23 12.30 0.24
C LYS A 351 2.44 11.36 0.11
N ALA A 352 2.19 10.09 -0.12
CA ALA A 352 3.24 9.08 -0.26
C ALA A 352 2.80 7.95 -1.19
N LYS A 353 3.74 7.23 -1.80
CA LYS A 353 3.48 5.93 -2.43
C LYS A 353 3.56 4.81 -1.40
N ILE A 354 2.71 3.79 -1.54
CA ILE A 354 2.75 2.57 -0.71
C ILE A 354 3.38 1.42 -1.50
N ALA A 355 4.43 0.83 -0.96
CA ALA A 355 5.14 -0.28 -1.60
C ALA A 355 4.27 -1.54 -1.69
N LEU A 356 4.43 -2.29 -2.78
CA LEU A 356 3.70 -3.56 -3.00
C LEU A 356 4.02 -4.63 -1.95
N SER A 357 5.20 -4.56 -1.32
CA SER A 357 5.62 -5.49 -0.24
C SER A 357 4.69 -5.46 0.98
N ALA A 358 3.89 -4.39 1.15
CA ALA A 358 2.86 -4.33 2.18
C ALA A 358 1.84 -5.47 2.02
N ILE A 359 1.50 -5.87 0.79
CA ILE A 359 0.58 -6.99 0.54
C ILE A 359 1.15 -8.29 1.09
N ASP A 360 2.45 -8.56 0.85
CA ASP A 360 3.12 -9.78 1.29
C ASP A 360 3.21 -9.85 2.81
N ARG A 361 3.61 -8.74 3.46
CA ARG A 361 3.67 -8.64 4.93
C ARG A 361 2.29 -8.83 5.57
N LEU A 362 1.27 -8.20 4.99
CA LEU A 362 -0.09 -8.25 5.50
C LEU A 362 -0.85 -9.52 5.06
N ALA A 363 -0.25 -10.41 4.26
CA ALA A 363 -0.90 -11.62 3.77
C ALA A 363 -1.63 -12.45 4.85
N PRO A 364 -1.07 -12.64 6.08
CA PRO A 364 -1.76 -13.37 7.15
C PRO A 364 -3.02 -12.69 7.69
N ARG A 365 -3.18 -11.39 7.45
CA ARG A 365 -4.34 -10.61 7.86
C ARG A 365 -5.53 -10.96 6.96
N GLY A 366 -6.71 -11.13 7.55
CA GLY A 366 -7.94 -11.29 6.77
C GLY A 366 -8.37 -9.98 6.11
N ASN A 367 -9.12 -10.07 5.02
CA ASN A 367 -9.61 -8.90 4.31
C ASN A 367 -10.82 -8.28 5.02
N GLY A 368 -10.93 -6.96 4.98
CA GLY A 368 -12.13 -6.24 5.42
C GLY A 368 -13.31 -6.34 4.44
N ALA A 369 -14.41 -5.70 4.82
CA ALA A 369 -15.59 -5.57 3.98
C ALA A 369 -15.30 -4.63 2.80
N TYR A 370 -15.76 -5.01 1.61
CA TYR A 370 -15.56 -4.26 0.38
C TYR A 370 -16.88 -3.62 -0.09
N VAL A 371 -16.92 -2.30 -0.18
CA VAL A 371 -18.14 -1.54 -0.47
C VAL A 371 -17.93 -0.74 -1.75
N VAL A 372 -18.83 -0.91 -2.72
CA VAL A 372 -18.82 -0.12 -3.96
C VAL A 372 -19.85 1.01 -3.89
N VAL A 373 -19.39 2.24 -4.11
CA VAL A 373 -20.23 3.44 -4.20
C VAL A 373 -20.46 3.77 -5.67
N CYS A 374 -21.71 3.89 -6.07
CA CYS A 374 -22.11 4.27 -7.42
C CYS A 374 -23.31 5.22 -7.38
N GLY A 375 -23.60 5.87 -8.50
CA GLY A 375 -24.75 6.79 -8.61
C GLY A 375 -25.90 6.19 -9.41
N ILE A 376 -27.02 6.90 -9.40
CA ILE A 376 -28.01 6.83 -10.49
C ILE A 376 -27.41 7.35 -11.80
N THR A 377 -28.20 7.36 -12.88
CA THR A 377 -27.78 7.89 -14.17
C THR A 377 -27.36 9.36 -14.02
N PRO A 378 -26.12 9.76 -14.37
CA PRO A 378 -25.66 11.12 -14.17
C PRO A 378 -26.50 12.20 -14.86
N THR A 379 -26.69 13.32 -14.16
CA THR A 379 -27.34 14.54 -14.64
C THR A 379 -26.39 15.74 -14.49
N PRO A 380 -26.59 16.84 -15.25
CA PRO A 380 -25.82 18.07 -15.05
C PRO A 380 -25.97 18.71 -13.66
N LEU A 381 -26.96 18.29 -12.87
CA LEU A 381 -27.21 18.76 -11.51
C LEU A 381 -26.27 18.11 -10.49
N GLY A 382 -25.64 16.98 -10.85
CA GLY A 382 -24.70 16.25 -10.02
C GLY A 382 -25.36 15.42 -8.91
N GLU A 383 -24.83 14.22 -8.69
CA GLU A 383 -25.31 13.32 -7.64
C GLU A 383 -24.46 13.40 -6.38
N GLY A 384 -23.20 13.83 -6.47
CA GLY A 384 -22.27 13.90 -5.33
C GLY A 384 -21.71 12.53 -4.91
N LYS A 385 -21.50 11.60 -5.84
CA LYS A 385 -21.04 10.23 -5.55
C LYS A 385 -19.72 10.18 -4.76
N SER A 386 -18.68 10.87 -5.24
CA SER A 386 -17.37 10.87 -4.57
C SER A 386 -17.45 11.58 -3.22
N THR A 387 -18.33 12.58 -3.09
CA THR A 387 -18.65 13.27 -1.83
C THR A 387 -19.24 12.28 -0.82
N THR A 388 -20.18 11.43 -1.24
CA THR A 388 -20.74 10.36 -0.39
C THR A 388 -19.70 9.33 0.01
N LEU A 389 -18.83 8.91 -0.91
CA LEU A 389 -17.73 8.00 -0.60
C LEU A 389 -16.82 8.55 0.50
N ILE A 390 -16.38 9.81 0.37
CA ILE A 390 -15.54 10.45 1.37
C ILE A 390 -16.28 10.65 2.70
N GLY A 391 -17.53 11.11 2.67
CA GLY A 391 -18.35 11.26 3.87
C GLY A 391 -18.58 9.93 4.59
N LEU A 392 -18.77 8.83 3.85
CA LEU A 392 -18.92 7.49 4.41
C LEU A 392 -17.64 7.03 5.13
N VAL A 393 -16.46 7.17 4.51
CA VAL A 393 -15.22 6.75 5.18
C VAL A 393 -14.86 7.65 6.35
N GLN A 394 -15.18 8.94 6.29
CA GLN A 394 -15.08 9.85 7.43
C GLN A 394 -15.99 9.41 8.58
N ALA A 395 -17.25 9.06 8.29
CA ALA A 395 -18.17 8.52 9.30
C ALA A 395 -17.61 7.23 9.93
N LEU A 396 -17.17 6.28 9.12
CA LEU A 396 -16.61 5.02 9.60
C LEU A 396 -15.31 5.22 10.41
N GLY A 397 -14.35 5.95 9.86
CA GLY A 397 -13.01 6.12 10.42
C GLY A 397 -12.92 7.16 11.53
N ALA A 398 -13.31 8.40 11.22
CA ALA A 398 -13.14 9.53 12.13
C ALA A 398 -14.22 9.60 13.22
N ARG A 399 -15.42 9.05 12.99
CA ARG A 399 -16.55 9.16 13.93
C ARG A 399 -16.89 7.85 14.64
N LEU A 400 -16.85 6.72 13.95
CA LEU A 400 -17.15 5.40 14.52
C LEU A 400 -15.89 4.59 14.90
N HIS A 401 -14.69 5.13 14.67
CA HIS A 401 -13.40 4.49 14.98
C HIS A 401 -13.25 3.09 14.38
N ARG A 402 -13.83 2.86 13.20
CA ARG A 402 -13.65 1.64 12.41
C ARG A 402 -12.56 1.87 11.38
N ASN A 403 -11.65 0.91 11.21
CA ASN A 403 -10.64 0.99 10.15
C ASN A 403 -11.34 1.15 8.80
N ALA A 404 -11.12 2.28 8.15
CA ALA A 404 -11.77 2.60 6.88
C ALA A 404 -10.80 3.30 5.94
N ILE A 405 -10.75 2.84 4.69
CA ILE A 405 -9.98 3.46 3.61
C ILE A 405 -10.92 3.72 2.44
N ALA A 406 -10.84 4.92 1.85
CA ALA A 406 -11.42 5.18 0.54
C ALA A 406 -10.41 4.87 -0.57
N CYS A 407 -10.86 4.20 -1.63
CA CYS A 407 -10.08 4.03 -2.86
C CYS A 407 -10.70 4.86 -3.99
N LEU A 408 -9.91 5.76 -4.56
CA LEU A 408 -10.33 6.73 -5.57
C LEU A 408 -9.46 6.66 -6.82
N ARG A 409 -10.04 7.15 -7.93
CA ARG A 409 -9.33 7.37 -9.17
C ARG A 409 -8.55 8.67 -9.13
N GLN A 410 -7.37 8.67 -9.74
CA GLN A 410 -6.68 9.92 -10.07
C GLN A 410 -7.41 10.61 -11.24
N PRO A 411 -7.74 11.91 -11.13
CA PRO A 411 -8.29 12.66 -12.25
C PRO A 411 -7.21 12.97 -13.29
N SER A 412 -7.63 13.11 -14.55
CA SER A 412 -6.78 13.70 -15.59
C SER A 412 -6.59 15.19 -15.31
N GLN A 413 -5.40 15.73 -15.58
CA GLN A 413 -5.14 17.16 -15.45
C GLN A 413 -5.76 17.96 -16.62
N GLY A 414 -6.04 17.33 -17.77
CA GLY A 414 -6.55 18.00 -18.97
C GLY A 414 -7.84 18.80 -18.72
N PRO A 415 -8.87 18.20 -18.09
CA PRO A 415 -10.10 18.90 -17.70
C PRO A 415 -9.90 20.07 -16.73
N THR A 416 -8.89 20.03 -15.86
CA THR A 416 -8.57 21.09 -14.87
C THR A 416 -8.34 22.43 -15.57
N PHE A 417 -7.66 22.43 -16.72
CA PHE A 417 -7.42 23.63 -17.53
C PHE A 417 -8.58 23.95 -18.51
N GLY A 418 -9.55 23.05 -18.65
CA GLY A 418 -10.71 23.22 -19.52
C GLY A 418 -11.86 23.95 -18.85
N ILE A 419 -12.53 23.28 -17.91
CA ILE A 419 -13.80 23.74 -17.31
C ILE A 419 -13.63 24.17 -15.85
N LYS A 420 -12.75 23.48 -15.10
CA LYS A 420 -12.25 23.74 -13.73
C LYS A 420 -11.79 22.42 -13.14
N GLY A 421 -10.81 22.46 -12.23
CA GLY A 421 -10.54 21.32 -11.34
C GLY A 421 -11.74 21.04 -10.44
N GLY A 422 -11.88 19.80 -9.98
CA GLY A 422 -12.95 19.42 -9.05
C GLY A 422 -12.39 18.98 -7.70
N ALA A 423 -13.15 19.14 -6.62
CA ALA A 423 -12.79 18.47 -5.38
C ALA A 423 -12.86 16.95 -5.56
N ALA A 424 -11.95 16.22 -4.92
CA ALA A 424 -12.11 14.79 -4.71
C ALA A 424 -13.19 14.57 -3.63
N GLY A 425 -14.45 14.74 -4.00
CA GLY A 425 -15.57 14.92 -3.08
C GLY A 425 -16.18 16.31 -3.20
N GLY A 426 -16.58 16.92 -2.08
CA GLY A 426 -17.08 18.30 -2.04
C GLY A 426 -17.48 18.74 -0.62
N GLY A 427 -17.50 20.04 -0.37
CA GLY A 427 -17.84 20.61 0.94
C GLY A 427 -16.91 20.13 2.04
N TYR A 428 -17.43 19.60 3.14
CA TYR A 428 -16.64 19.05 4.24
C TYR A 428 -16.25 17.57 4.09
N ALA A 429 -16.57 16.97 2.93
CA ALA A 429 -16.20 15.62 2.56
C ALA A 429 -15.29 15.62 1.33
N GLN A 430 -14.00 15.93 1.54
CA GLN A 430 -12.99 16.04 0.49
C GLN A 430 -11.68 15.31 0.85
N VAL A 431 -10.91 14.93 -0.17
CA VAL A 431 -9.49 14.57 -0.05
C VAL A 431 -8.62 15.84 -0.11
N ILE A 432 -7.59 15.90 0.74
CA ILE A 432 -6.62 17.00 0.77
C ILE A 432 -5.18 16.47 0.67
N PRO A 433 -4.25 17.23 0.05
CA PRO A 433 -4.44 18.53 -0.62
C PRO A 433 -5.10 18.42 -2.00
N MET A 434 -6.06 19.29 -2.28
CA MET A 434 -6.88 19.25 -3.50
C MET A 434 -6.12 19.67 -4.76
N GLU A 435 -5.15 20.58 -4.66
CA GLU A 435 -4.31 21.03 -5.77
C GLU A 435 -3.44 19.88 -6.30
N ASP A 436 -2.72 19.21 -5.38
CA ASP A 436 -1.90 18.03 -5.69
C ASP A 436 -2.73 16.92 -6.37
N PHE A 437 -3.96 16.72 -5.90
CA PHE A 437 -4.88 15.72 -6.45
C PHE A 437 -5.26 15.99 -7.92
N ASN A 438 -5.41 17.26 -8.31
CA ASN A 438 -5.90 17.66 -9.65
C ASN A 438 -4.80 17.94 -10.68
N LEU A 439 -3.54 17.98 -10.24
CA LEU A 439 -2.38 18.25 -11.10
C LEU A 439 -1.53 16.99 -11.26
N HIS A 440 -0.26 17.04 -10.88
CA HIS A 440 0.71 15.99 -11.18
C HIS A 440 0.67 14.81 -10.20
N LEU A 441 0.10 15.01 -9.01
CA LEU A 441 0.12 14.07 -7.89
C LEU A 441 1.53 13.51 -7.63
N THR A 442 1.79 12.27 -8.06
CA THR A 442 3.07 11.54 -7.94
C THR A 442 3.71 11.21 -9.29
N GLY A 443 3.11 11.64 -10.40
CA GLY A 443 3.60 11.43 -11.76
C GLY A 443 3.09 10.17 -12.47
N ASP A 444 2.09 9.47 -11.94
CA ASP A 444 1.61 8.20 -12.49
C ASP A 444 1.09 8.35 -13.93
N ILE A 445 0.31 9.40 -14.21
CA ILE A 445 -0.19 9.69 -15.56
C ILE A 445 0.96 10.06 -16.52
N HIS A 446 2.02 10.69 -16.02
CA HIS A 446 3.22 10.99 -16.82
C HIS A 446 3.95 9.70 -17.21
N ALA A 447 4.07 8.75 -16.29
CA ALA A 447 4.63 7.43 -16.56
C ALA A 447 3.81 6.66 -17.60
N VAL A 448 2.48 6.68 -17.50
CA VAL A 448 1.57 6.11 -18.52
C VAL A 448 1.77 6.78 -19.88
N THR A 449 1.87 8.11 -19.91
CA THR A 449 2.09 8.89 -21.13
C THR A 449 3.41 8.50 -21.81
N ALA A 450 4.49 8.45 -21.04
CA ALA A 450 5.81 8.06 -21.53
C ALA A 450 5.82 6.63 -22.05
N ALA A 451 5.23 5.68 -21.31
CA ALA A 451 5.15 4.28 -21.73
C ALA A 451 4.33 4.11 -23.01
N ASN A 452 3.17 4.76 -23.11
CA ASN A 452 2.32 4.69 -24.29
C ASN A 452 3.03 5.23 -25.53
N ASN A 453 3.70 6.38 -25.39
CA ASN A 453 4.38 7.03 -26.50
C ASN A 453 5.69 6.32 -26.88
N LEU A 454 6.37 5.63 -25.95
CA LEU A 454 7.49 4.74 -26.26
C LEU A 454 7.02 3.56 -27.11
N LEU A 455 5.88 2.96 -26.79
CA LEU A 455 5.30 1.87 -27.61
C LEU A 455 4.94 2.36 -29.01
N ALA A 456 4.32 3.54 -29.12
CA ALA A 456 4.02 4.16 -30.42
C ALA A 456 5.28 4.46 -31.23
N ALA A 457 6.34 4.97 -30.59
CA ALA A 457 7.63 5.22 -31.23
C ALA A 457 8.27 3.92 -31.74
N GLN A 458 8.29 2.87 -30.91
CA GLN A 458 8.83 1.58 -31.30
C GLN A 458 8.07 0.95 -32.47
N LEU A 459 6.74 1.07 -32.48
CA LEU A 459 5.91 0.60 -33.59
C LEU A 459 6.35 1.24 -34.91
N ASP A 460 6.46 2.57 -34.94
CA ASP A 460 6.88 3.31 -36.14
C ASP A 460 8.32 2.97 -36.54
N THR A 461 9.24 2.89 -35.58
CA THR A 461 10.64 2.46 -35.81
C THR A 461 10.71 1.07 -36.41
N ARG A 462 9.86 0.14 -35.94
CA ARG A 462 9.83 -1.23 -36.45
C ARG A 462 9.34 -1.28 -37.89
N ILE A 463 8.25 -0.56 -38.20
CA ILE A 463 7.73 -0.44 -39.57
C ILE A 463 8.81 0.14 -40.50
N PHE A 464 9.47 1.24 -40.11
CA PHE A 464 10.52 1.86 -40.91
C PHE A 464 11.67 0.90 -41.21
N HIS A 465 12.19 0.20 -40.20
CA HIS A 465 13.33 -0.69 -40.39
C HIS A 465 12.99 -1.97 -41.16
N GLU A 466 11.79 -2.53 -40.99
CA GLU A 466 11.32 -3.67 -41.81
C GLU A 466 11.15 -3.27 -43.28
N SER A 467 10.65 -2.07 -43.54
CA SER A 467 10.42 -1.55 -44.89
C SER A 467 11.72 -1.25 -45.66
N THR A 468 12.81 -1.01 -44.95
CA THR A 468 14.06 -0.49 -45.53
C THR A 468 15.22 -1.47 -45.52
N GLN A 469 15.03 -2.68 -44.98
CA GLN A 469 16.09 -3.68 -44.81
C GLN A 469 15.63 -5.08 -45.21
N GLN A 470 16.57 -5.89 -45.68
CA GLN A 470 16.38 -7.32 -45.92
C GLN A 470 16.42 -8.11 -44.60
N ASP A 471 15.77 -9.27 -44.56
CA ASP A 471 15.56 -10.09 -43.35
C ASP A 471 16.84 -10.43 -42.61
N LYS A 472 17.87 -10.84 -43.35
CA LYS A 472 19.16 -11.20 -42.76
C LYS A 472 19.79 -10.00 -42.05
N LEU A 473 19.89 -8.86 -42.73
CA LEU A 473 20.45 -7.63 -42.13
C LEU A 473 19.63 -7.15 -40.92
N LEU A 474 18.29 -7.25 -41.01
CA LEU A 474 17.41 -6.91 -39.90
C LEU A 474 17.67 -7.82 -38.68
N TYR A 475 17.78 -9.13 -38.91
CA TYR A 475 18.12 -10.10 -37.88
C TYR A 475 19.47 -9.81 -37.22
N GLU A 476 20.49 -9.51 -38.02
CA GLU A 476 21.83 -9.17 -37.53
C GLU A 476 21.84 -7.92 -36.62
N ARG A 477 20.92 -6.98 -36.84
CA ARG A 477 20.74 -5.80 -35.98
C ARG A 477 19.88 -6.06 -34.75
N LEU A 478 18.87 -6.93 -34.88
CA LEU A 478 18.03 -7.34 -33.75
C LEU A 478 18.79 -8.25 -32.78
N VAL A 479 19.74 -9.03 -33.27
CA VAL A 479 20.59 -9.94 -32.49
C VAL A 479 22.06 -9.63 -32.78
N PRO A 480 22.57 -8.50 -32.26
CA PRO A 480 23.90 -8.03 -32.58
C PRO A 480 24.97 -8.99 -32.08
N ASN A 481 26.07 -9.10 -32.83
CA ASN A 481 27.28 -9.75 -32.36
C ASN A 481 28.05 -8.78 -31.45
N ILE A 482 28.19 -9.13 -30.17
CA ILE A 482 28.91 -8.34 -29.18
C ILE A 482 30.10 -9.18 -28.70
N LYS A 483 31.32 -8.71 -28.98
CA LYS A 483 32.58 -9.41 -28.63
C LYS A 483 32.66 -10.86 -29.15
N GLY A 484 32.16 -11.10 -30.36
CA GLY A 484 32.21 -12.40 -31.02
C GLY A 484 31.00 -13.30 -30.76
N GLU A 485 30.06 -12.88 -29.90
CA GLU A 485 28.95 -13.73 -29.46
C GLU A 485 27.59 -13.06 -29.73
N ARG A 486 26.63 -13.85 -30.22
CA ARG A 486 25.22 -13.46 -30.32
C ARG A 486 24.42 -14.12 -29.22
N LYS A 487 23.50 -13.37 -28.60
CA LYS A 487 22.58 -13.90 -27.58
C LYS A 487 21.17 -13.37 -27.81
N PHE A 488 20.19 -14.26 -27.72
CA PHE A 488 18.82 -13.82 -27.57
C PHE A 488 18.59 -13.24 -26.17
N SER A 489 17.95 -12.07 -26.13
CA SER A 489 17.37 -11.55 -24.91
C SER A 489 16.15 -12.39 -24.47
N LYS A 490 15.75 -12.27 -23.19
CA LYS A 490 14.58 -12.98 -22.65
C LYS A 490 13.29 -12.73 -23.44
N ILE A 491 13.11 -11.54 -24.02
CA ILE A 491 11.93 -11.20 -24.83
C ILE A 491 11.97 -11.85 -26.21
N GLN A 492 13.15 -11.97 -26.81
CA GLN A 492 13.34 -12.66 -28.08
C GLN A 492 13.12 -14.18 -27.94
N LEU A 493 13.56 -14.77 -26.83
CA LEU A 493 13.26 -16.17 -26.51
C LEU A 493 11.74 -16.44 -26.42
N ARG A 494 10.97 -15.53 -25.81
CA ARG A 494 9.49 -15.64 -25.79
C ARG A 494 8.88 -15.54 -27.19
N ARG A 495 9.43 -14.70 -28.06
CA ARG A 495 9.00 -14.62 -29.46
C ARG A 495 9.25 -15.93 -30.21
N LEU A 496 10.43 -16.53 -30.06
CA LEU A 496 10.75 -17.83 -30.66
C LEU A 496 9.76 -18.90 -30.21
N GLN A 497 9.44 -18.94 -28.91
CA GLN A 497 8.45 -19.86 -28.36
C GLN A 497 7.06 -19.65 -28.99
N ARG A 498 6.59 -18.41 -29.17
CA ARG A 498 5.31 -18.11 -29.86
C ARG A 498 5.31 -18.54 -31.32
N LEU A 499 6.46 -18.46 -31.99
CA LEU A 499 6.62 -18.88 -33.38
C LEU A 499 6.77 -20.40 -33.54
N GLY A 500 6.85 -21.16 -32.43
CA GLY A 500 7.11 -22.60 -32.44
C GLY A 500 8.56 -22.96 -32.79
N ILE A 501 9.50 -22.06 -32.57
CA ILE A 501 10.94 -22.25 -32.84
C ILE A 501 11.63 -22.61 -31.52
N ASN A 502 12.11 -23.86 -31.41
CA ASN A 502 12.72 -24.38 -30.17
C ASN A 502 14.23 -24.09 -30.06
N LYS A 503 14.86 -23.58 -31.11
CA LYS A 503 16.28 -23.27 -31.15
C LYS A 503 16.59 -22.02 -30.32
N THR A 504 17.57 -22.10 -29.42
CA THR A 504 17.98 -20.99 -28.55
C THR A 504 19.33 -20.39 -28.91
N GLU A 505 20.07 -21.01 -29.82
CA GLU A 505 21.35 -20.50 -30.32
C GLU A 505 21.11 -19.63 -31.56
N PRO A 506 21.43 -18.32 -31.55
CA PRO A 506 21.14 -17.42 -32.67
C PRO A 506 21.68 -17.86 -34.02
N ASP A 507 22.86 -18.44 -34.05
CA ASP A 507 23.53 -18.85 -35.30
C ASP A 507 23.03 -20.21 -35.83
N SER A 508 22.11 -20.87 -35.11
CA SER A 508 21.50 -22.14 -35.52
C SER A 508 20.18 -22.00 -36.28
N LEU A 509 19.62 -20.78 -36.34
CA LEU A 509 18.38 -20.51 -37.09
C LEU A 509 18.63 -20.61 -38.60
N ALA A 510 17.76 -21.34 -39.30
CA ALA A 510 17.73 -21.36 -40.76
C ALA A 510 17.13 -20.06 -41.31
N ASP A 511 17.39 -19.74 -42.58
CA ASP A 511 16.93 -18.47 -43.20
C ASP A 511 15.41 -18.24 -43.08
N ALA A 512 14.59 -19.30 -43.19
CA ALA A 512 13.15 -19.21 -43.01
C ALA A 512 12.74 -18.89 -41.56
N GLU A 513 13.48 -19.43 -40.57
CA GLU A 513 13.25 -19.13 -39.16
C GLU A 513 13.72 -17.71 -38.83
N ILE A 514 14.84 -17.27 -39.41
CA ILE A 514 15.35 -15.90 -39.33
C ILE A 514 14.31 -14.91 -39.86
N SER A 515 13.76 -15.16 -41.04
CA SER A 515 12.73 -14.30 -41.66
C SER A 515 11.49 -14.17 -40.77
N ARG A 516 10.93 -15.30 -40.31
CA ARG A 516 9.77 -15.32 -39.39
C ARG A 516 10.04 -14.64 -38.06
N PHE A 517 11.25 -14.78 -37.52
CA PHE A 517 11.63 -14.11 -36.28
C PHE A 517 11.80 -12.59 -36.49
N ALA A 518 12.51 -12.18 -37.54
CA ALA A 518 12.89 -10.80 -37.76
C ALA A 518 11.76 -9.93 -38.30
N ARG A 519 10.86 -10.46 -39.13
CA ARG A 519 9.80 -9.67 -39.77
C ARG A 519 8.46 -9.87 -39.05
N LEU A 520 7.84 -8.76 -38.63
CA LEU A 520 6.47 -8.75 -38.10
C LEU A 520 5.44 -8.56 -39.22
N ASP A 521 5.87 -7.94 -40.33
CA ASP A 521 5.04 -7.67 -41.51
C ASP A 521 3.74 -6.93 -41.18
N ILE A 522 3.89 -5.87 -40.37
CA ILE A 522 2.77 -5.04 -39.90
C ILE A 522 2.05 -4.41 -41.10
N ASP A 523 0.72 -4.51 -41.10
CA ASP A 523 -0.13 -3.77 -42.02
C ASP A 523 -0.46 -2.38 -41.44
N PRO A 524 0.04 -1.28 -42.05
CA PRO A 524 -0.17 0.08 -41.54
C PRO A 524 -1.65 0.47 -41.39
N ASP A 525 -2.55 -0.10 -42.19
CA ASP A 525 -3.98 0.22 -42.17
C ASP A 525 -4.72 -0.43 -40.98
N THR A 526 -4.03 -1.32 -40.26
CA THR A 526 -4.58 -2.03 -39.09
C THR A 526 -4.03 -1.50 -37.76
N ILE A 527 -3.19 -0.47 -37.79
CA ILE A 527 -2.63 0.14 -36.59
C ILE A 527 -3.76 0.73 -35.74
N MET A 528 -3.88 0.21 -34.52
CA MET A 528 -4.89 0.66 -33.54
C MET A 528 -4.27 1.40 -32.35
N TRP A 529 -2.94 1.44 -32.26
CA TRP A 529 -2.23 2.12 -31.18
C TRP A 529 -2.05 3.61 -31.46
N GLU A 530 -2.62 4.43 -30.57
CA GLU A 530 -2.60 5.89 -30.65
C GLU A 530 -1.49 6.46 -29.73
N ARG A 531 -1.03 7.68 -30.02
CA ARG A 531 -0.21 8.44 -29.07
C ARG A 531 -1.11 9.07 -28.00
N VAL A 532 -0.52 9.55 -26.90
CA VAL A 532 -1.30 10.22 -25.85
C VAL A 532 -0.62 11.45 -25.26
N VAL A 533 -1.44 12.36 -24.74
CA VAL A 533 -1.04 13.54 -23.96
C VAL A 533 -2.15 13.89 -22.97
N ASP A 534 -1.81 14.29 -21.74
CA ASP A 534 -2.83 14.60 -20.72
C ASP A 534 -3.23 16.08 -20.75
N VAL A 535 -3.68 16.54 -21.92
CA VAL A 535 -4.19 17.89 -22.19
C VAL A 535 -5.37 17.78 -23.16
N ASN A 536 -6.36 18.67 -23.02
CA ASN A 536 -7.51 18.72 -23.93
C ASN A 536 -7.13 19.41 -25.26
N ASP A 537 -6.64 18.65 -26.24
CA ASP A 537 -6.22 19.18 -27.54
C ASP A 537 -6.94 18.53 -28.73
N ARG A 538 -7.97 19.21 -29.24
CA ARG A 538 -8.78 18.71 -30.36
C ARG A 538 -8.02 18.61 -31.68
N TYR A 539 -6.93 19.36 -31.88
CA TYR A 539 -6.20 19.37 -33.15
C TYR A 539 -5.31 18.12 -33.31
N LEU A 540 -5.06 17.39 -32.23
CA LEU A 540 -4.33 16.12 -32.28
C LEU A 540 -5.22 14.89 -32.54
N ARG A 541 -6.54 15.07 -32.73
CA ARG A 541 -7.46 13.96 -33.02
C ARG A 541 -7.12 13.21 -34.31
N GLN A 542 -6.61 13.92 -35.31
CA GLN A 542 -6.14 13.36 -36.57
C GLN A 542 -4.94 14.15 -37.05
N ILE A 543 -3.82 13.46 -37.29
CA ILE A 543 -2.55 14.03 -37.74
C ILE A 543 -1.89 13.09 -38.75
N THR A 544 -0.82 13.57 -39.39
CA THR A 544 0.08 12.73 -40.20
C THR A 544 1.48 12.77 -39.59
N VAL A 545 2.11 11.61 -39.38
CA VAL A 545 3.47 11.48 -38.84
C VAL A 545 4.46 11.00 -39.92
N GLY A 546 5.76 11.14 -39.67
CA GLY A 546 6.81 10.66 -40.58
C GLY A 546 7.04 11.53 -41.82
N GLN A 547 6.75 12.83 -41.73
CA GLN A 547 6.86 13.75 -42.88
C GLN A 547 8.29 14.26 -43.15
N SER A 548 9.23 14.03 -42.22
CA SER A 548 10.64 14.41 -42.44
C SER A 548 11.22 13.64 -43.64
N PRO A 549 12.06 14.27 -44.49
CA PRO A 549 12.75 13.57 -45.58
C PRO A 549 13.57 12.35 -45.12
N THR A 550 14.03 12.35 -43.86
CA THR A 550 14.77 11.23 -43.25
C THR A 550 13.95 9.95 -43.13
N GLU A 551 12.62 10.06 -43.09
CA GLU A 551 11.70 8.92 -43.00
C GLU A 551 11.39 8.29 -44.37
N LYS A 552 12.11 8.72 -45.42
CA LYS A 552 12.08 8.11 -46.76
C LYS A 552 10.68 7.99 -47.37
N GLY A 553 9.82 8.98 -47.10
CA GLY A 553 8.45 9.02 -47.60
C GLY A 553 7.47 8.09 -46.89
N LEU A 554 7.88 7.42 -45.80
CA LEU A 554 7.03 6.52 -45.00
C LEU A 554 6.17 7.30 -44.00
N SER A 555 5.34 8.20 -44.51
CA SER A 555 4.35 8.93 -43.69
C SER A 555 3.06 8.13 -43.52
N ARG A 556 2.35 8.31 -42.39
CA ARG A 556 1.04 7.68 -42.16
C ARG A 556 0.09 8.54 -41.32
N PRO A 557 -1.23 8.33 -41.42
CA PRO A 557 -2.19 8.87 -40.47
C PRO A 557 -1.92 8.37 -39.04
N ALA A 558 -2.17 9.23 -38.06
CA ALA A 558 -2.12 8.92 -36.63
C ALA A 558 -3.07 9.83 -35.84
N SER A 559 -3.22 9.55 -34.55
CA SER A 559 -4.05 10.32 -33.63
C SER A 559 -3.43 10.37 -32.23
N PHE A 560 -3.89 11.32 -31.43
CA PHE A 560 -3.71 11.33 -29.99
C PHE A 560 -5.03 11.13 -29.24
N SER A 561 -4.94 10.41 -28.13
CA SER A 561 -5.96 10.33 -27.10
C SER A 561 -5.47 11.00 -25.81
N ILE A 562 -6.39 11.38 -24.91
CA ILE A 562 -5.98 11.85 -23.58
C ILE A 562 -5.33 10.70 -22.80
N SER A 563 -4.29 10.95 -21.99
CA SER A 563 -3.49 9.86 -21.40
C SER A 563 -4.27 8.83 -20.58
N VAL A 564 -5.30 9.27 -19.86
CA VAL A 564 -6.21 8.38 -19.10
C VAL A 564 -7.10 7.48 -19.98
N ALA A 565 -7.18 7.73 -21.29
CA ALA A 565 -7.84 6.86 -22.28
C ALA A 565 -6.93 5.75 -22.83
N SER A 566 -5.63 5.76 -22.50
CA SER A 566 -4.69 4.71 -22.89
C SER A 566 -5.09 3.34 -22.34
N GLU A 567 -4.88 2.28 -23.12
CA GLU A 567 -4.98 0.91 -22.61
C GLU A 567 -3.99 0.65 -21.47
N ILE A 568 -2.83 1.31 -21.46
CA ILE A 568 -1.86 1.19 -20.37
C ILE A 568 -2.46 1.67 -19.04
N MET A 569 -3.31 2.70 -19.04
CA MET A 569 -4.02 3.13 -17.83
C MET A 569 -4.99 2.04 -17.34
N ALA A 570 -5.67 1.34 -18.25
CA ALA A 570 -6.52 0.21 -17.90
C ALA A 570 -5.72 -1.00 -17.40
N VAL A 571 -4.55 -1.27 -17.98
CA VAL A 571 -3.60 -2.29 -17.51
C VAL A 571 -3.11 -1.98 -16.10
N LEU A 572 -2.71 -0.73 -15.85
CA LEU A 572 -2.28 -0.27 -14.52
C LEU A 572 -3.38 -0.46 -13.47
N ALA A 573 -4.62 -0.15 -13.83
CA ALA A 573 -5.76 -0.32 -12.95
C ALA A 573 -6.15 -1.80 -12.71
N LEU A 574 -5.89 -2.71 -13.66
CA LEU A 574 -6.30 -4.12 -13.57
C LEU A 574 -5.17 -5.10 -13.23
N ALA A 575 -3.93 -4.62 -13.09
CA ALA A 575 -2.83 -5.46 -12.67
C ALA A 575 -2.97 -5.88 -11.20
N ASN A 576 -2.69 -7.15 -10.90
CA ASN A 576 -2.67 -7.67 -9.52
C ASN A 576 -1.32 -7.47 -8.83
N ASN A 577 -0.23 -7.45 -9.60
CA ASN A 577 1.14 -7.26 -9.14
C ASN A 577 2.04 -6.91 -10.35
N LEU A 578 3.35 -6.73 -10.11
CA LEU A 578 4.31 -6.32 -11.13
C LEU A 578 4.44 -7.33 -12.28
N GLU A 579 4.39 -8.64 -12.00
CA GLU A 579 4.49 -9.67 -13.03
C GLU A 579 3.20 -9.74 -13.87
N ASP A 580 2.02 -9.63 -13.26
CA ASP A 580 0.74 -9.54 -14.00
C ASP A 580 0.71 -8.27 -14.88
N MET A 581 1.15 -7.12 -14.37
CA MET A 581 1.25 -5.88 -15.18
C MET A 581 2.14 -6.10 -16.40
N LYS A 582 3.32 -6.69 -16.22
CA LYS A 582 4.25 -7.00 -17.31
C LYS A 582 3.65 -7.95 -18.35
N GLN A 583 2.95 -8.99 -17.91
CA GLN A 583 2.26 -9.93 -18.82
C GLN A 583 1.14 -9.23 -19.61
N ARG A 584 0.36 -8.38 -18.95
CA ARG A 584 -0.69 -7.56 -19.59
C ARG A 584 -0.11 -6.60 -20.62
N LEU A 585 0.95 -5.88 -20.28
CA LEU A 585 1.66 -5.00 -21.22
C LEU A 585 2.12 -5.79 -22.45
N GLY A 586 2.71 -6.97 -22.27
CA GLY A 586 3.16 -7.82 -23.37
C GLY A 586 2.03 -8.31 -24.29
N ARG A 587 0.81 -8.49 -23.76
CA ARG A 587 -0.37 -8.94 -24.52
C ARG A 587 -1.07 -7.84 -25.31
N MET A 588 -0.72 -6.57 -25.11
CA MET A 588 -1.37 -5.46 -25.84
C MET A 588 -1.14 -5.62 -27.34
N VAL A 589 -2.22 -5.61 -28.10
CA VAL A 589 -2.22 -5.70 -29.57
C VAL A 589 -2.15 -4.28 -30.13
N VAL A 590 -1.15 -4.02 -30.97
CA VAL A 590 -0.90 -2.68 -31.52
C VAL A 590 -1.32 -2.53 -32.98
N ALA A 591 -1.33 -3.64 -33.72
CA ALA A 591 -1.69 -3.75 -35.13
C ALA A 591 -1.91 -5.23 -35.49
N PHE A 592 -2.28 -5.49 -36.73
CA PHE A 592 -2.24 -6.83 -37.33
C PHE A 592 -1.17 -6.87 -38.43
N SER A 593 -0.63 -8.06 -38.68
CA SER A 593 0.22 -8.30 -39.85
C SER A 593 -0.62 -8.33 -41.12
N ARG A 594 0.03 -8.30 -42.29
CA ARG A 594 -0.65 -8.50 -43.59
C ARG A 594 -1.29 -9.89 -43.73
N SER A 595 -0.82 -10.88 -42.96
CA SER A 595 -1.44 -12.20 -42.86
C SER A 595 -2.63 -12.25 -41.90
N GLY A 596 -2.94 -11.15 -41.21
CA GLY A 596 -4.05 -11.04 -40.26
C GLY A 596 -3.73 -11.57 -38.86
N GLU A 597 -2.46 -11.80 -38.53
CA GLU A 597 -2.04 -12.20 -37.19
C GLU A 597 -1.88 -10.97 -36.28
N PRO A 598 -2.24 -11.05 -34.98
CA PRO A 598 -2.07 -9.94 -34.06
C PRO A 598 -0.59 -9.67 -33.78
N VAL A 599 -0.17 -8.41 -33.88
CA VAL A 599 1.17 -7.96 -33.50
C VAL A 599 1.11 -7.32 -32.11
N THR A 600 1.90 -7.84 -31.18
CA THR A 600 1.87 -7.44 -29.77
C THR A 600 3.02 -6.52 -29.36
N ALA A 601 2.88 -5.83 -28.22
CA ALA A 601 3.97 -5.09 -27.62
C ALA A 601 5.20 -5.97 -27.28
N ASP A 602 4.99 -7.27 -27.01
CA ASP A 602 6.08 -8.22 -26.79
C ASP A 602 6.82 -8.58 -28.09
N ASP A 603 6.12 -8.59 -29.23
CA ASP A 603 6.74 -8.76 -30.56
C ASP A 603 7.59 -7.55 -30.97
N LEU A 604 7.19 -6.36 -30.53
CA LEU A 604 7.96 -5.13 -30.68
C LEU A 604 9.18 -5.05 -29.74
N GLY A 605 9.33 -5.98 -28.79
CA GLY A 605 10.50 -6.05 -27.91
C GLY A 605 10.50 -5.03 -26.77
N VAL A 606 9.37 -4.39 -26.44
CA VAL A 606 9.33 -3.24 -25.51
C VAL A 606 8.70 -3.52 -24.14
N THR A 607 8.08 -4.68 -23.92
CA THR A 607 7.42 -5.03 -22.65
C THR A 607 8.25 -4.71 -21.41
N GLY A 608 9.55 -5.04 -21.43
CA GLY A 608 10.46 -4.77 -20.32
C GLY A 608 10.65 -3.27 -20.06
N ALA A 609 10.83 -2.46 -21.10
CA ALA A 609 10.98 -1.01 -21.00
C ALA A 609 9.70 -0.35 -20.49
N LEU A 610 8.53 -0.78 -20.98
CA LEU A 610 7.24 -0.30 -20.49
C LEU A 610 7.06 -0.61 -18.99
N THR A 611 7.44 -1.83 -18.57
CA THR A 611 7.37 -2.23 -17.16
C THR A 611 8.28 -1.38 -16.28
N VAL A 612 9.49 -1.04 -16.75
CA VAL A 612 10.42 -0.16 -16.03
C VAL A 612 9.83 1.24 -15.85
N LEU A 613 9.24 1.83 -16.90
CA LEU A 613 8.62 3.16 -16.83
C LEU A 613 7.44 3.20 -15.85
N LEU A 614 6.73 2.09 -15.68
CA LEU A 614 5.55 1.98 -14.83
C LEU A 614 5.83 1.39 -13.44
N LYS A 615 7.10 1.07 -13.12
CA LYS A 615 7.47 0.35 -11.90
C LYS A 615 6.91 1.04 -10.65
N ASP A 616 7.22 2.34 -10.49
CA ASP A 616 6.80 3.10 -9.32
C ASP A 616 5.35 3.60 -9.47
N ALA A 617 4.86 3.73 -10.71
CA ALA A 617 3.48 4.10 -11.00
C ALA A 617 2.46 3.01 -10.63
N LEU A 618 2.89 1.77 -10.37
CA LEU A 618 2.03 0.67 -9.89
C LEU A 618 1.74 0.76 -8.37
N GLU A 619 2.55 1.52 -7.63
CA GLU A 619 2.37 1.74 -6.20
C GLU A 619 1.32 2.82 -5.95
N PRO A 620 0.25 2.55 -5.17
CA PRO A 620 -0.82 3.49 -4.94
C PRO A 620 -0.41 4.65 -4.04
N ASN A 621 -1.11 5.79 -4.20
CA ASN A 621 -0.79 7.01 -3.49
C ASN A 621 -1.67 7.16 -2.24
N LEU A 622 -1.06 7.21 -1.06
CA LEU A 622 -1.69 7.55 0.21
C LEU A 622 -1.88 9.06 0.32
N MET A 623 -3.12 9.46 0.60
CA MET A 623 -3.56 10.81 0.97
C MET A 623 -4.55 10.70 2.14
N GLN A 624 -5.25 11.80 2.46
CA GLN A 624 -6.19 11.82 3.58
C GLN A 624 -7.41 12.72 3.32
N THR A 625 -8.48 12.48 4.06
CA THR A 625 -9.67 13.34 4.09
C THR A 625 -9.45 14.57 4.97
N LEU A 626 -10.39 15.52 4.95
CA LEU A 626 -10.41 16.65 5.88
C LEU A 626 -10.41 16.24 7.37
N GLU A 627 -10.88 15.02 7.69
CA GLU A 627 -10.86 14.46 9.06
C GLU A 627 -9.68 13.50 9.32
N GLY A 628 -8.70 13.45 8.41
CA GLY A 628 -7.51 12.61 8.58
C GLY A 628 -7.76 11.12 8.35
N THR A 629 -8.89 10.72 7.75
CA THR A 629 -9.14 9.34 7.32
C THR A 629 -8.28 9.02 6.09
N PRO A 630 -7.63 7.84 6.00
CA PRO A 630 -6.76 7.49 4.88
C PRO A 630 -7.53 7.30 3.55
N VAL A 631 -6.90 7.73 2.46
CA VAL A 631 -7.43 7.63 1.10
C VAL A 631 -6.32 7.11 0.18
N LEU A 632 -6.61 6.08 -0.62
CA LEU A 632 -5.73 5.62 -1.69
C LEU A 632 -6.21 6.16 -3.03
N VAL A 633 -5.39 6.95 -3.70
CA VAL A 633 -5.67 7.53 -5.02
C VAL A 633 -4.77 6.85 -6.03
N HIS A 634 -5.33 6.09 -6.97
CA HIS A 634 -4.49 5.33 -7.89
C HIS A 634 -5.20 4.87 -9.16
N ALA A 635 -4.53 5.10 -10.30
CA ALA A 635 -5.05 4.94 -11.65
C ALA A 635 -6.35 5.71 -11.91
N GLY A 636 -6.71 5.90 -13.18
CA GLY A 636 -7.88 6.69 -13.54
C GLY A 636 -8.40 6.43 -14.95
N PRO A 637 -8.69 5.17 -15.32
CA PRO A 637 -9.19 4.87 -16.65
C PRO A 637 -10.57 5.50 -16.89
N PHE A 638 -10.88 5.77 -18.16
CA PHE A 638 -12.22 6.15 -18.58
C PHE A 638 -13.26 5.10 -18.16
N ALA A 639 -14.47 5.55 -17.84
CA ALA A 639 -15.58 4.66 -17.47
C ALA A 639 -16.41 4.19 -18.68
N ASN A 640 -16.16 4.75 -19.86
CA ASN A 640 -16.89 4.47 -21.10
C ASN A 640 -16.13 3.42 -21.93
N ILE A 641 -14.90 3.74 -22.35
CA ILE A 641 -14.04 2.85 -23.15
C ILE A 641 -13.19 1.90 -22.30
N ALA A 642 -13.21 2.07 -20.98
CA ALA A 642 -12.63 1.17 -20.00
C ALA A 642 -13.58 1.04 -18.80
N HIS A 643 -13.10 0.43 -17.71
CA HIS A 643 -13.94 0.02 -16.59
C HIS A 643 -14.18 1.10 -15.51
N GLY A 644 -13.48 2.24 -15.58
CA GLY A 644 -13.80 3.40 -14.74
C GLY A 644 -13.63 3.22 -13.23
N CYS A 645 -12.66 2.41 -12.79
CA CYS A 645 -12.39 2.18 -11.36
C CYS A 645 -10.93 2.52 -11.01
N SER A 646 -10.63 2.72 -9.72
CA SER A 646 -9.26 2.76 -9.19
C SER A 646 -8.57 1.40 -9.36
N SER A 647 -7.26 1.32 -9.06
CA SER A 647 -6.53 0.06 -9.28
C SER A 647 -6.93 -1.08 -8.33
N ILE A 648 -6.73 -2.32 -8.79
CA ILE A 648 -6.85 -3.55 -7.97
C ILE A 648 -5.81 -3.54 -6.85
N VAL A 649 -4.55 -3.18 -7.13
CA VAL A 649 -3.49 -3.11 -6.12
C VAL A 649 -3.86 -2.20 -4.94
N ALA A 650 -4.46 -1.04 -5.20
CA ALA A 650 -4.89 -0.13 -4.14
C ALA A 650 -5.94 -0.80 -3.23
N ASP A 651 -6.92 -1.46 -3.85
CA ASP A 651 -7.96 -2.15 -3.11
C ASP A 651 -7.43 -3.35 -2.32
N GLU A 652 -6.49 -4.13 -2.87
CA GLU A 652 -5.84 -5.23 -2.15
C GLU A 652 -5.07 -4.76 -0.91
N ILE A 653 -4.26 -3.71 -1.06
CA ILE A 653 -3.52 -3.10 0.06
C ILE A 653 -4.52 -2.59 1.10
N ALA A 654 -5.55 -1.86 0.68
CA ALA A 654 -6.57 -1.34 1.59
C ALA A 654 -7.30 -2.46 2.34
N LEU A 655 -7.72 -3.53 1.64
CA LEU A 655 -8.48 -4.65 2.21
C LEU A 655 -7.67 -5.36 3.29
N LYS A 656 -6.37 -5.50 3.06
CA LYS A 656 -5.43 -6.06 4.03
C LYS A 656 -5.20 -5.12 5.20
N LEU A 657 -4.90 -3.84 4.96
CA LEU A 657 -4.66 -2.84 5.99
C LEU A 657 -5.83 -2.74 6.96
N VAL A 658 -7.07 -2.58 6.46
CA VAL A 658 -8.24 -2.39 7.33
C VAL A 658 -8.51 -3.63 8.20
N GLY A 659 -8.22 -4.83 7.69
CA GLY A 659 -8.47 -6.10 8.39
C GLY A 659 -9.95 -6.49 8.43
N LYS A 660 -10.25 -7.70 8.94
CA LYS A 660 -11.59 -8.33 8.91
C LYS A 660 -12.75 -7.47 9.45
N GLU A 661 -12.48 -6.59 10.40
CA GLU A 661 -13.51 -5.77 11.07
C GLU A 661 -13.64 -4.36 10.45
N GLY A 662 -12.79 -4.05 9.45
CA GLY A 662 -12.73 -2.77 8.76
C GLY A 662 -13.36 -2.78 7.37
N PHE A 663 -13.30 -1.63 6.69
CA PHE A 663 -14.06 -1.32 5.48
C PHE A 663 -13.19 -0.66 4.42
N VAL A 664 -13.23 -1.19 3.21
CA VAL A 664 -12.73 -0.50 2.01
C VAL A 664 -13.92 -0.01 1.23
N CYS A 665 -14.04 1.30 1.10
CA CYS A 665 -15.05 1.91 0.26
C CYS A 665 -14.38 2.37 -1.04
N THR A 666 -14.86 1.91 -2.18
CA THR A 666 -14.37 2.31 -3.50
C THR A 666 -15.51 2.86 -4.33
N GLU A 667 -15.23 3.46 -5.48
CA GLU A 667 -16.26 3.91 -6.42
C GLU A 667 -16.05 3.35 -7.82
N ALA A 668 -17.14 3.37 -8.58
CA ALA A 668 -17.11 3.13 -10.02
C ALA A 668 -17.67 4.35 -10.77
N GLY A 669 -17.01 4.74 -11.87
CA GLY A 669 -17.36 5.93 -12.68
C GLY A 669 -18.78 5.87 -13.27
N PHE A 670 -19.43 7.03 -13.45
CA PHE A 670 -20.85 7.12 -13.85
C PHE A 670 -21.84 6.42 -12.90
N GLY A 671 -22.97 5.94 -13.42
CA GLY A 671 -24.02 5.23 -12.68
C GLY A 671 -23.82 3.72 -12.63
N SER A 672 -24.74 3.01 -11.98
CA SER A 672 -24.61 1.55 -11.79
C SER A 672 -24.72 0.73 -13.09
N ASP A 673 -25.33 1.32 -14.12
CA ASP A 673 -25.48 0.73 -15.45
C ASP A 673 -24.15 0.63 -16.21
N ILE A 674 -23.21 1.55 -15.97
CA ILE A 674 -21.89 1.52 -16.62
C ILE A 674 -20.79 1.16 -15.63
N GLY A 675 -20.59 1.99 -14.59
CA GLY A 675 -19.45 1.84 -13.69
C GLY A 675 -19.54 0.56 -12.88
N MET A 676 -20.64 0.38 -12.16
CA MET A 676 -20.82 -0.77 -11.28
C MET A 676 -20.90 -2.08 -12.09
N GLU A 677 -21.55 -2.07 -13.25
CA GLU A 677 -21.58 -3.21 -14.18
C GLU A 677 -20.14 -3.65 -14.53
N LYS A 678 -19.29 -2.71 -14.92
CA LYS A 678 -17.88 -2.99 -15.28
C LYS A 678 -17.01 -3.31 -14.08
N PHE A 679 -17.26 -2.67 -12.94
CA PHE A 679 -16.65 -3.04 -11.68
C PHE A 679 -16.88 -4.53 -11.40
N CYS A 680 -18.12 -5.00 -11.49
CA CYS A 680 -18.48 -6.39 -11.24
C CYS A 680 -17.96 -7.35 -12.32
N ASN A 681 -18.20 -7.06 -13.60
CA ASN A 681 -17.89 -8.00 -14.68
C ASN A 681 -16.44 -7.94 -15.17
N ILE A 682 -15.68 -6.88 -14.87
CA ILE A 682 -14.27 -6.71 -15.26
C ILE A 682 -13.36 -6.68 -14.04
N LYS A 683 -13.51 -5.72 -13.14
CA LYS A 683 -12.56 -5.54 -12.01
C LYS A 683 -12.66 -6.67 -10.98
N CYS A 684 -13.86 -7.02 -10.52
CA CYS A 684 -14.07 -8.14 -9.59
C CYS A 684 -13.67 -9.48 -10.23
N ARG A 685 -13.98 -9.66 -11.52
CA ARG A 685 -13.55 -10.83 -12.28
C ARG A 685 -12.02 -10.96 -12.35
N SER A 686 -11.31 -9.83 -12.55
CA SER A 686 -9.86 -9.79 -12.67
C SER A 686 -9.11 -9.90 -11.34
N SER A 687 -9.70 -9.39 -10.25
CA SER A 687 -9.10 -9.39 -8.90
C SER A 687 -9.46 -10.63 -8.07
N GLY A 688 -10.60 -11.28 -8.37
CA GLY A 688 -11.19 -12.27 -7.47
C GLY A 688 -11.74 -11.66 -6.18
N ARG A 689 -11.98 -10.34 -6.13
CA ARG A 689 -12.60 -9.64 -5.00
C ARG A 689 -14.02 -9.23 -5.33
N TYR A 690 -14.91 -9.47 -4.38
CA TYR A 690 -16.35 -9.24 -4.56
C TYR A 690 -16.87 -8.28 -3.49
N PRO A 691 -17.70 -7.30 -3.87
CA PRO A 691 -18.29 -6.37 -2.91
C PRO A 691 -19.23 -7.08 -1.95
N ASN A 692 -19.23 -6.65 -0.70
CA ASN A 692 -20.18 -7.04 0.34
C ASN A 692 -21.47 -6.22 0.28
N ALA A 693 -21.38 -4.96 -0.17
CA ALA A 693 -22.52 -4.05 -0.29
C ALA A 693 -22.30 -3.03 -1.40
N MET A 694 -23.42 -2.50 -1.90
CA MET A 694 -23.48 -1.39 -2.84
C MET A 694 -24.11 -0.18 -2.14
N VAL A 695 -23.47 0.98 -2.24
CA VAL A 695 -24.09 2.28 -1.91
C VAL A 695 -24.54 2.93 -3.22
N LEU A 696 -25.82 3.25 -3.33
CA LEU A 696 -26.43 3.89 -4.48
C LEU A 696 -26.78 5.35 -4.16
N VAL A 697 -26.08 6.28 -4.78
CA VAL A 697 -26.22 7.72 -4.55
C VAL A 697 -27.28 8.32 -5.48
N ALA A 698 -28.20 9.09 -4.90
CA ALA A 698 -29.24 9.83 -5.61
C ALA A 698 -29.49 11.20 -4.98
N THR A 699 -30.10 12.11 -5.75
CA THR A 699 -30.54 13.43 -5.28
C THR A 699 -31.96 13.69 -5.75
N VAL A 700 -32.71 14.50 -5.00
CA VAL A 700 -34.06 14.94 -5.39
C VAL A 700 -34.02 15.61 -6.76
N ARG A 701 -33.09 16.53 -6.97
CA ARG A 701 -32.99 17.31 -8.22
C ARG A 701 -32.67 16.45 -9.43
N ALA A 702 -31.75 15.49 -9.32
CA ALA A 702 -31.43 14.57 -10.41
C ALA A 702 -32.63 13.68 -10.77
N LEU A 703 -33.37 13.18 -9.78
CA LEU A 703 -34.58 12.40 -10.03
C LEU A 703 -35.69 13.24 -10.65
N LYS A 704 -35.91 14.48 -10.23
CA LYS A 704 -36.83 15.41 -10.91
C LYS A 704 -36.46 15.60 -12.39
N MET A 705 -35.17 15.71 -12.72
CA MET A 705 -34.73 15.77 -14.11
C MET A 705 -35.05 14.48 -14.85
N HIS A 706 -34.90 13.32 -14.21
CA HIS A 706 -35.32 12.05 -14.77
C HIS A 706 -36.83 11.92 -15.00
N GLY A 707 -37.64 12.66 -14.25
CA GLY A 707 -39.09 12.75 -14.42
C GLY A 707 -39.56 13.63 -15.58
N GLY A 708 -38.64 14.23 -16.34
CA GLY A 708 -38.95 15.10 -17.48
C GLY A 708 -38.77 16.60 -17.21
N GLY A 709 -37.99 16.96 -16.18
CA GLY A 709 -37.65 18.36 -15.92
C GLY A 709 -36.90 19.01 -17.09
N THR A 710 -36.94 20.34 -17.16
CA THR A 710 -36.32 21.09 -18.26
C THR A 710 -34.80 20.88 -18.30
N PRO A 711 -34.17 20.76 -19.48
CA PRO A 711 -32.72 20.65 -19.60
C PRO A 711 -31.99 21.76 -18.84
N VAL A 712 -30.88 21.39 -18.19
CA VAL A 712 -30.05 22.32 -17.41
C VAL A 712 -28.77 22.61 -18.19
N THR A 713 -28.46 23.89 -18.34
CA THR A 713 -27.22 24.38 -18.95
C THR A 713 -26.29 24.88 -17.85
N PRO A 714 -25.03 24.41 -17.77
CA PRO A 714 -24.06 24.90 -16.81
C PRO A 714 -23.93 26.44 -16.86
N GLY A 715 -23.96 27.08 -15.69
CA GLY A 715 -23.89 28.54 -15.54
C GLY A 715 -25.23 29.29 -15.67
N ALA A 716 -26.31 28.63 -16.12
CA ALA A 716 -27.64 29.24 -16.15
C ALA A 716 -28.35 29.07 -14.79
N PRO A 717 -29.23 30.02 -14.39
CA PRO A 717 -30.09 29.86 -13.21
C PRO A 717 -30.93 28.57 -13.31
N LEU A 718 -31.04 27.85 -12.20
CA LEU A 718 -31.87 26.65 -12.14
C LEU A 718 -33.35 27.02 -12.20
N ASN A 719 -34.11 26.25 -12.98
CA ASN A 719 -35.56 26.38 -13.00
C ASN A 719 -36.16 26.04 -11.63
N LYS A 720 -37.19 26.78 -11.21
CA LYS A 720 -37.91 26.60 -9.95
C LYS A 720 -38.33 25.17 -9.66
N GLN A 721 -38.68 24.38 -10.67
CA GLN A 721 -39.05 22.97 -10.47
C GLN A 721 -37.94 22.13 -9.81
N TYR A 722 -36.68 22.57 -9.85
CA TYR A 722 -35.56 21.92 -9.18
C TYR A 722 -35.25 22.47 -7.79
N THR A 723 -35.77 23.66 -7.45
CA THR A 723 -35.49 24.35 -6.17
C THR A 723 -36.72 24.50 -5.29
N GLU A 724 -37.90 24.20 -5.80
CA GLU A 724 -39.19 24.14 -5.08
C GLU A 724 -39.68 22.68 -5.07
N GLU A 725 -40.56 22.36 -4.13
CA GLU A 725 -41.14 21.02 -4.00
C GLU A 725 -41.92 20.63 -5.27
N ASN A 726 -41.67 19.43 -5.80
CA ASN A 726 -42.45 18.87 -6.90
C ASN A 726 -42.48 17.34 -6.85
N LEU A 727 -43.39 16.83 -6.01
CA LEU A 727 -43.56 15.39 -5.80
C LEU A 727 -43.95 14.64 -7.08
N GLN A 728 -44.80 15.22 -7.94
CA GLN A 728 -45.22 14.58 -9.19
C GLN A 728 -44.06 14.39 -10.17
N LEU A 729 -43.20 15.40 -10.30
CA LEU A 729 -42.02 15.33 -11.15
C LEU A 729 -40.99 14.36 -10.58
N LEU A 730 -40.79 14.38 -9.27
CA LEU A 730 -39.92 13.44 -8.57
C LEU A 730 -40.40 11.99 -8.76
N GLU A 731 -41.70 11.73 -8.58
CA GLU A 731 -42.33 10.41 -8.74
C GLU A 731 -42.10 9.84 -10.16
N LYS A 732 -42.22 10.66 -11.20
CA LYS A 732 -41.90 10.26 -12.59
C LYS A 732 -40.42 9.91 -12.80
N GLY A 733 -39.53 10.41 -11.95
CA GLY A 733 -38.10 10.14 -11.98
C GLY A 733 -37.65 8.89 -11.23
N ILE A 734 -38.41 8.47 -10.22
CA ILE A 734 -38.15 7.28 -9.39
C ILE A 734 -37.83 6.02 -10.19
N PRO A 735 -38.48 5.71 -11.34
CA PRO A 735 -38.13 4.52 -12.13
C PRO A 735 -36.63 4.40 -12.46
N ASN A 736 -35.91 5.52 -12.62
CA ASN A 736 -34.45 5.49 -12.80
C ASN A 736 -33.74 4.90 -11.57
N LEU A 737 -34.06 5.39 -10.38
CA LEU A 737 -33.55 4.85 -9.11
C LEU A 737 -33.86 3.36 -8.96
N LEU A 738 -35.11 2.95 -9.23
CA LEU A 738 -35.53 1.56 -9.10
C LEU A 738 -34.75 0.63 -10.03
N GLN A 739 -34.47 1.07 -11.26
CA GLN A 739 -33.62 0.32 -12.18
C GLN A 739 -32.22 0.10 -11.59
N HIS A 740 -31.63 1.12 -10.99
CA HIS A 740 -30.29 1.03 -10.41
C HIS A 740 -30.24 0.15 -9.14
N ILE A 741 -31.31 0.13 -8.33
CA ILE A 741 -31.47 -0.85 -7.23
C ILE A 741 -31.54 -2.27 -7.77
N SER A 742 -32.39 -2.50 -8.79
CA SER A 742 -32.50 -3.78 -9.49
C SER A 742 -31.15 -4.24 -10.05
N ASN A 743 -30.34 -3.34 -10.61
CA ASN A 743 -29.01 -3.68 -11.11
C ASN A 743 -28.12 -4.27 -10.01
N GLY A 744 -28.10 -3.67 -8.81
CA GLY A 744 -27.36 -4.21 -7.66
C GLY A 744 -27.82 -5.61 -7.26
N HIS A 745 -29.13 -5.84 -7.22
CA HIS A 745 -29.70 -7.16 -6.90
C HIS A 745 -29.39 -8.24 -7.94
N LYS A 746 -29.22 -7.89 -9.23
CA LYS A 746 -28.82 -8.85 -10.26
C LYS A 746 -27.43 -9.43 -10.03
N PHE A 747 -26.54 -8.67 -9.39
CA PHE A 747 -25.25 -9.13 -8.92
C PHE A 747 -25.31 -9.76 -7.53
N GLY A 748 -26.48 -9.85 -6.89
CA GLY A 748 -26.64 -10.45 -5.55
C GLY A 748 -26.20 -9.56 -4.38
N MET A 749 -26.06 -8.24 -4.61
CA MET A 749 -25.60 -7.31 -3.58
C MET A 749 -26.75 -6.73 -2.74
N PRO A 750 -26.56 -6.58 -1.41
CA PRO A 750 -27.34 -5.64 -0.60
C PRO A 750 -27.13 -4.20 -1.09
N VAL A 751 -28.22 -3.47 -1.32
CA VAL A 751 -28.19 -2.08 -1.80
C VAL A 751 -28.60 -1.13 -0.67
N VAL A 752 -27.75 -0.16 -0.36
CA VAL A 752 -28.05 0.96 0.57
C VAL A 752 -28.16 2.23 -0.26
N VAL A 753 -29.31 2.90 -0.22
CA VAL A 753 -29.51 4.16 -0.96
C VAL A 753 -29.07 5.34 -0.10
N ALA A 754 -28.18 6.17 -0.64
CA ALA A 754 -27.74 7.42 -0.03
C ALA A 754 -28.38 8.59 -0.78
N ILE A 755 -29.23 9.35 -0.10
CA ILE A 755 -29.93 10.53 -0.63
C ILE A 755 -29.12 11.75 -0.20
N ASN A 756 -28.33 12.31 -1.11
CA ASN A 756 -27.55 13.50 -0.80
C ASN A 756 -28.49 14.70 -0.70
N GLY A 757 -28.64 15.26 0.49
CA GLY A 757 -29.58 16.34 0.77
C GLY A 757 -29.07 17.70 0.28
N PHE A 758 -29.95 18.46 -0.37
CA PHE A 758 -29.73 19.86 -0.71
C PHE A 758 -30.63 20.77 0.12
N SER A 759 -30.22 22.03 0.30
CA SER A 759 -30.95 23.03 1.10
C SER A 759 -32.36 23.34 0.58
N SER A 760 -32.68 23.01 -0.67
CA SER A 760 -34.01 23.19 -1.26
C SER A 760 -34.92 22.00 -1.13
N ASP A 761 -34.39 20.85 -0.74
CA ASP A 761 -35.16 19.61 -0.71
C ASP A 761 -36.09 19.63 0.51
N THR A 762 -37.29 19.08 0.36
CA THR A 762 -38.25 18.96 1.47
C THR A 762 -38.25 17.56 2.07
N ASP A 763 -38.70 17.46 3.33
CA ASP A 763 -38.86 16.17 4.02
C ASP A 763 -39.80 15.23 3.23
N ALA A 764 -40.84 15.76 2.59
CA ALA A 764 -41.77 14.98 1.78
C ALA A 764 -41.08 14.35 0.55
N GLU A 765 -40.16 15.07 -0.09
CA GLU A 765 -39.37 14.57 -1.21
C GLU A 765 -38.39 13.48 -0.79
N HIS A 766 -37.73 13.66 0.36
CA HIS A 766 -36.84 12.64 0.93
C HIS A 766 -37.63 11.37 1.30
N GLU A 767 -38.78 11.50 1.96
CA GLU A 767 -39.62 10.37 2.35
C GLU A 767 -40.17 9.61 1.14
N LEU A 768 -40.52 10.30 0.05
CA LEU A 768 -40.93 9.65 -1.20
C LEU A 768 -39.82 8.75 -1.76
N ILE A 769 -38.57 9.24 -1.80
CA ILE A 769 -37.41 8.47 -2.27
C ILE A 769 -37.13 7.28 -1.34
N LYS A 770 -37.18 7.47 -0.02
CA LYS A 770 -36.95 6.38 0.95
C LYS A 770 -37.97 5.27 0.78
N LYS A 771 -39.26 5.61 0.75
CA LYS A 771 -40.36 4.62 0.58
C LYS A 771 -40.22 3.85 -0.73
N ALA A 772 -39.97 4.54 -1.84
CA ALA A 772 -39.77 3.89 -3.13
C ALA A 772 -38.55 2.95 -3.14
N SER A 773 -37.46 3.36 -2.49
CA SER A 773 -36.23 2.57 -2.39
C SER A 773 -36.42 1.28 -1.60
N LEU A 774 -37.06 1.37 -0.43
CA LEU A 774 -37.38 0.22 0.42
C LEU A 774 -38.36 -0.73 -0.27
N HIS A 775 -39.38 -0.18 -0.94
CA HIS A 775 -40.33 -0.98 -1.71
C HIS A 775 -39.65 -1.76 -2.86
N ALA A 776 -38.61 -1.20 -3.47
CA ALA A 776 -37.83 -1.85 -4.51
C ALA A 776 -36.77 -2.84 -4.00
N GLY A 777 -36.69 -3.07 -2.68
CA GLY A 777 -35.80 -4.06 -2.07
C GLY A 777 -34.48 -3.53 -1.55
N ALA A 778 -34.27 -2.20 -1.51
CA ALA A 778 -33.10 -1.64 -0.86
C ALA A 778 -33.05 -2.05 0.62
N ALA A 779 -31.85 -2.39 1.10
CA ALA A 779 -31.62 -2.76 2.49
C ALA A 779 -31.81 -1.58 3.44
N SER A 780 -31.54 -0.36 2.98
CA SER A 780 -31.79 0.89 3.69
C SER A 780 -31.81 2.06 2.70
N ALA A 781 -32.42 3.19 3.10
CA ALA A 781 -32.39 4.45 2.37
C ALA A 781 -32.22 5.61 3.36
N VAL A 782 -31.12 6.36 3.25
CA VAL A 782 -30.65 7.32 4.26
C VAL A 782 -30.44 8.68 3.62
N VAL A 783 -30.82 9.75 4.31
CA VAL A 783 -30.51 11.13 3.89
C VAL A 783 -29.15 11.52 4.46
N CYS A 784 -28.30 12.10 3.63
CA CYS A 784 -26.91 12.38 3.97
C CYS A 784 -26.61 13.89 3.83
N THR A 785 -25.95 14.47 4.85
CA THR A 785 -25.62 15.91 4.96
C THR A 785 -24.10 16.16 5.01
N HIS A 786 -23.29 15.16 4.68
CA HIS A 786 -21.82 15.20 4.75
C HIS A 786 -21.15 16.32 3.93
N TRP A 787 -21.80 16.81 2.86
CA TRP A 787 -21.31 17.99 2.14
C TRP A 787 -21.21 19.22 3.08
N SER A 788 -22.18 19.42 3.98
CA SER A 788 -22.16 20.52 4.95
C SER A 788 -21.60 20.15 6.33
N GLU A 789 -21.53 18.86 6.67
CA GLU A 789 -21.27 18.39 8.03
C GLU A 789 -20.11 17.38 8.17
N GLY A 790 -19.43 17.04 7.07
CA GLY A 790 -18.35 16.04 7.06
C GLY A 790 -18.83 14.66 7.46
N GLY A 791 -17.99 13.87 8.15
CA GLY A 791 -18.35 12.51 8.59
C GLY A 791 -19.59 12.43 9.46
N ALA A 792 -19.90 13.47 10.23
CA ALA A 792 -21.09 13.50 11.08
C ALA A 792 -22.40 13.36 10.26
N GLY A 793 -22.43 13.94 9.06
CA GLY A 793 -23.58 13.89 8.15
C GLY A 793 -23.76 12.56 7.41
N CYS A 794 -22.97 11.52 7.76
CA CYS A 794 -23.02 10.18 7.16
C CYS A 794 -23.10 9.04 8.20
N LEU A 795 -23.34 9.34 9.49
CA LEU A 795 -23.39 8.32 10.54
C LEU A 795 -24.46 7.24 10.28
N GLU A 796 -25.68 7.65 9.94
CA GLU A 796 -26.76 6.70 9.61
C GLU A 796 -26.43 5.85 8.36
N LEU A 797 -25.73 6.44 7.38
CA LEU A 797 -25.29 5.72 6.20
C LEU A 797 -24.23 4.68 6.57
N ALA A 798 -23.27 5.04 7.43
CA ALA A 798 -22.25 4.13 7.92
C ALA A 798 -22.87 2.94 8.66
N ASP A 799 -23.82 3.18 9.56
CA ASP A 799 -24.54 2.11 10.27
C ASP A 799 -25.31 1.20 9.31
N ALA A 800 -25.96 1.77 8.29
CA ALA A 800 -26.66 1.00 7.27
C ALA A 800 -25.70 0.13 6.44
N VAL A 801 -24.51 0.66 6.10
CA VAL A 801 -23.47 -0.08 5.37
C VAL A 801 -22.88 -1.21 6.23
N ILE A 802 -22.60 -0.96 7.52
CA ILE A 802 -22.12 -1.99 8.45
C ILE A 802 -23.12 -3.16 8.47
N LYS A 803 -24.41 -2.87 8.70
CA LYS A 803 -25.49 -3.89 8.71
C LYS A 803 -25.64 -4.60 7.37
N ALA A 804 -25.43 -3.90 6.24
CA ALA A 804 -25.49 -4.50 4.92
C ALA A 804 -24.32 -5.49 4.70
N CYS A 805 -23.12 -5.16 5.17
CA CYS A 805 -21.94 -6.00 5.06
C CYS A 805 -21.94 -7.24 5.97
N GLU A 806 -22.77 -7.25 7.02
CA GLU A 806 -22.98 -8.42 7.89
C GLU A 806 -23.83 -9.51 7.22
N LYS A 807 -24.55 -9.19 6.14
CA LYS A 807 -25.36 -10.17 5.39
C LYS A 807 -24.46 -11.13 4.60
N PRO A 808 -24.90 -12.37 4.35
CA PRO A 808 -24.19 -13.30 3.48
C PRO A 808 -23.93 -12.70 2.10
N ASN A 809 -22.69 -12.83 1.62
CA ASN A 809 -22.32 -12.37 0.29
C ASN A 809 -22.81 -13.38 -0.77
N ASN A 810 -23.84 -12.99 -1.52
CA ASN A 810 -24.43 -13.79 -2.60
C ASN A 810 -24.00 -13.28 -3.98
N PHE A 811 -22.81 -12.66 -4.07
CA PHE A 811 -22.32 -12.05 -5.30
C PHE A 811 -22.28 -13.07 -6.45
N LYS A 812 -22.73 -12.65 -7.63
CA LYS A 812 -22.59 -13.40 -8.87
C LYS A 812 -22.32 -12.48 -10.04
N LEU A 813 -21.55 -12.98 -11.01
CA LEU A 813 -21.34 -12.30 -12.28
C LEU A 813 -22.62 -12.32 -13.12
N LEU A 814 -22.75 -11.37 -14.04
CA LEU A 814 -23.94 -11.29 -14.89
C LEU A 814 -23.94 -12.35 -16.00
N TYR A 815 -22.76 -12.81 -16.40
CA TYR A 815 -22.53 -13.82 -17.43
C TYR A 815 -21.18 -14.53 -17.24
N GLU A 816 -21.07 -15.76 -17.77
CA GLU A 816 -19.84 -16.56 -17.78
C GLU A 816 -18.87 -16.18 -18.92
N ASN A 817 -17.59 -16.55 -18.79
CA ASN A 817 -16.56 -16.22 -19.79
C ASN A 817 -16.83 -16.87 -21.15
N GLU A 818 -17.32 -18.09 -21.15
CA GLU A 818 -17.53 -18.94 -22.33
C GLU A 818 -18.76 -18.50 -23.15
N MET A 819 -19.58 -17.60 -22.60
CA MET A 819 -20.74 -17.06 -23.28
C MET A 819 -20.30 -16.30 -24.57
N PRO A 820 -20.93 -16.54 -25.73
CA PRO A 820 -20.62 -15.82 -26.95
C PRO A 820 -20.75 -14.29 -26.77
N LEU A 821 -19.88 -13.51 -27.44
CA LEU A 821 -19.84 -12.04 -27.30
C LEU A 821 -21.21 -11.38 -27.52
N LEU A 822 -21.96 -11.80 -28.54
CA LEU A 822 -23.30 -11.27 -28.81
C LEU A 822 -24.30 -11.56 -27.66
N ASN A 823 -24.18 -12.72 -27.02
CA ASN A 823 -25.03 -13.07 -25.89
C ASN A 823 -24.64 -12.27 -24.64
N LYS A 824 -23.34 -12.01 -24.42
CA LYS A 824 -22.87 -11.11 -23.36
C LYS A 824 -23.42 -9.69 -23.57
N LEU A 825 -23.35 -9.17 -24.79
CA LEU A 825 -23.92 -7.86 -25.16
C LEU A 825 -25.41 -7.77 -24.86
N ASN A 826 -26.20 -8.77 -25.31
CA ASN A 826 -27.63 -8.84 -25.02
C ASN A 826 -27.91 -8.95 -23.52
N THR A 827 -27.13 -9.77 -22.81
CA THR A 827 -27.29 -9.94 -21.36
C THR A 827 -27.10 -8.61 -20.64
N ILE A 828 -26.05 -7.86 -20.94
CA ILE A 828 -25.83 -6.53 -20.34
C ILE A 828 -26.98 -5.59 -20.72
N ALA A 829 -27.33 -5.51 -22.01
CA ALA A 829 -28.33 -4.56 -22.49
C ALA A 829 -29.72 -4.79 -21.89
N GLN A 830 -30.16 -6.03 -21.82
CA GLN A 830 -31.45 -6.41 -21.25
C GLN A 830 -31.45 -6.20 -19.73
N ASN A 831 -30.37 -6.60 -19.06
CA ASN A 831 -30.37 -6.60 -17.61
C ASN A 831 -30.08 -5.23 -17.00
N MET A 832 -29.13 -4.48 -17.54
CA MET A 832 -28.67 -3.23 -16.94
C MET A 832 -29.41 -2.02 -17.50
N TYR A 833 -29.79 -2.07 -18.78
CA TYR A 833 -30.36 -0.91 -19.49
C TYR A 833 -31.86 -1.02 -19.73
N GLY A 834 -32.41 -2.24 -19.75
CA GLY A 834 -33.82 -2.47 -20.10
C GLY A 834 -34.08 -2.52 -21.62
N ALA A 835 -33.04 -2.69 -22.44
CA ALA A 835 -33.19 -2.91 -23.87
C ALA A 835 -33.90 -4.25 -24.16
N ALA A 836 -34.64 -4.34 -25.26
CA ALA A 836 -35.17 -5.62 -25.73
C ALA A 836 -34.07 -6.51 -26.33
N LYS A 837 -33.20 -5.91 -27.15
CA LYS A 837 -32.12 -6.58 -27.88
C LYS A 837 -30.99 -5.63 -28.24
N VAL A 838 -29.85 -6.21 -28.59
CA VAL A 838 -28.73 -5.54 -29.25
C VAL A 838 -28.80 -5.81 -30.75
N GLU A 839 -28.62 -4.76 -31.55
CA GLU A 839 -28.41 -4.86 -33.00
C GLU A 839 -26.99 -4.44 -33.34
N LEU A 840 -26.30 -5.25 -34.15
CA LEU A 840 -24.97 -4.93 -34.66
C LEU A 840 -25.10 -4.33 -36.06
N THR A 841 -24.32 -3.30 -36.35
CA THR A 841 -24.08 -2.87 -37.74
C THR A 841 -23.31 -3.97 -38.50
N SER A 842 -23.29 -3.87 -39.84
CA SER A 842 -22.51 -4.78 -40.69
C SER A 842 -21.03 -4.82 -40.30
N ASP A 843 -20.46 -3.68 -39.92
CA ASP A 843 -19.05 -3.57 -39.55
C ASP A 843 -18.79 -4.14 -38.16
N ALA A 844 -19.71 -3.88 -37.20
CA ALA A 844 -19.65 -4.49 -35.88
C ALA A 844 -19.74 -6.03 -35.95
N GLN A 845 -20.63 -6.59 -36.79
CA GLN A 845 -20.75 -8.03 -36.99
C GLN A 845 -19.44 -8.64 -37.52
N LYS A 846 -18.86 -8.05 -38.57
CA LYS A 846 -17.56 -8.50 -39.13
C LYS A 846 -16.44 -8.43 -38.09
N THR A 847 -16.38 -7.36 -37.31
CA THR A 847 -15.35 -7.21 -36.27
C THR A 847 -15.55 -8.21 -35.13
N LEU A 848 -16.79 -8.48 -34.71
CA LEU A 848 -17.09 -9.50 -33.70
C LEU A 848 -16.61 -10.89 -34.14
N GLU A 849 -16.84 -11.26 -35.39
CA GLU A 849 -16.36 -12.52 -35.96
C GLU A 849 -14.83 -12.59 -35.99
N LYS A 850 -14.16 -11.51 -36.43
CA LYS A 850 -12.70 -11.41 -36.42
C LYS A 850 -12.12 -11.57 -35.01
N LEU A 851 -12.68 -10.86 -34.02
CA LEU A 851 -12.24 -10.96 -32.62
C LEU A 851 -12.44 -12.37 -32.06
N THR A 852 -13.55 -13.01 -32.39
CA THR A 852 -13.82 -14.40 -31.98
C THR A 852 -12.80 -15.36 -32.58
N LYS A 853 -12.53 -15.24 -33.89
CA LYS A 853 -11.52 -16.06 -34.60
C LYS A 853 -10.10 -15.83 -34.07
N ALA A 854 -9.79 -14.60 -33.64
CA ALA A 854 -8.51 -14.25 -33.02
C ALA A 854 -8.38 -14.71 -31.55
N GLY A 855 -9.37 -15.43 -31.00
CA GLY A 855 -9.32 -15.99 -29.64
C GLY A 855 -9.82 -15.05 -28.53
N PHE A 856 -10.38 -13.89 -28.88
CA PHE A 856 -10.87 -12.90 -27.91
C PHE A 856 -12.35 -13.09 -27.52
N GLY A 857 -13.02 -14.14 -28.01
CA GLY A 857 -14.45 -14.39 -27.76
C GLY A 857 -14.83 -14.61 -26.29
N ASN A 858 -13.87 -15.07 -25.47
CA ASN A 858 -14.10 -15.35 -24.06
C ASN A 858 -13.88 -14.14 -23.14
N LEU A 859 -13.41 -13.00 -23.69
CA LEU A 859 -13.18 -11.81 -22.88
C LEU A 859 -14.50 -11.18 -22.39
N PRO A 860 -14.48 -10.47 -21.25
CA PRO A 860 -15.57 -9.58 -20.83
C PRO A 860 -15.87 -8.46 -21.83
N ILE A 861 -17.07 -7.91 -21.74
CA ILE A 861 -17.50 -6.75 -22.54
C ILE A 861 -17.35 -5.48 -21.72
N CYS A 862 -16.84 -4.42 -22.35
CA CYS A 862 -16.85 -3.05 -21.87
C CYS A 862 -17.81 -2.23 -22.76
N MET A 863 -19.02 -1.96 -22.27
CA MET A 863 -20.01 -1.19 -23.03
C MET A 863 -19.66 0.30 -23.05
N SER A 864 -19.44 0.84 -24.24
CA SER A 864 -19.09 2.24 -24.47
C SER A 864 -20.31 2.99 -24.99
N LYS A 865 -21.07 3.59 -24.06
CA LYS A 865 -22.28 4.37 -24.34
C LYS A 865 -22.26 5.71 -23.57
N THR A 866 -23.20 6.61 -23.90
CA THR A 866 -23.41 7.82 -23.08
C THR A 866 -23.75 7.45 -21.62
N SER A 867 -23.21 8.21 -20.68
CA SER A 867 -23.53 8.08 -19.27
C SER A 867 -24.85 8.75 -18.90
N ALA A 868 -25.35 9.67 -19.72
CA ALA A 868 -26.51 10.50 -19.39
C ALA A 868 -27.88 9.80 -19.60
N SER A 869 -27.89 8.52 -19.98
CA SER A 869 -29.10 7.74 -20.27
C SER A 869 -28.83 6.24 -20.29
N LEU A 870 -29.84 5.45 -19.92
CA LEU A 870 -29.81 3.99 -20.08
C LEU A 870 -29.83 3.55 -21.55
N THR A 871 -30.44 4.33 -22.47
CA THR A 871 -30.71 3.88 -23.85
C THR A 871 -29.55 4.00 -24.83
N GLY A 872 -28.52 4.76 -24.49
CA GLY A 872 -27.51 5.21 -25.45
C GLY A 872 -27.80 6.59 -26.05
N ASP A 873 -29.03 7.12 -25.94
CA ASP A 873 -29.38 8.50 -26.31
C ASP A 873 -29.46 9.38 -25.06
N ALA A 874 -28.56 10.36 -24.96
CA ALA A 874 -28.42 11.28 -23.83
C ALA A 874 -29.68 12.14 -23.55
N LYS A 875 -30.58 12.28 -24.53
CA LYS A 875 -31.84 13.05 -24.38
C LYS A 875 -32.92 12.27 -23.65
N ILE A 876 -32.88 10.93 -23.71
CA ILE A 876 -33.89 10.08 -23.08
C ILE A 876 -33.58 9.94 -21.58
N LYS A 877 -34.59 10.17 -20.73
CA LYS A 877 -34.48 10.14 -19.26
C LYS A 877 -35.38 9.06 -18.65
N GLY A 878 -35.35 8.91 -17.32
CA GLY A 878 -36.09 7.87 -16.61
C GLY A 878 -35.48 6.46 -16.76
N ALA A 879 -36.35 5.45 -16.82
CA ALA A 879 -36.00 4.05 -17.02
C ALA A 879 -36.78 3.40 -18.19
N PRO A 880 -36.52 3.84 -19.44
CA PRO A 880 -37.20 3.30 -20.62
C PRO A 880 -36.94 1.80 -20.80
N LYS A 881 -37.92 1.10 -21.39
CA LYS A 881 -37.90 -0.35 -21.60
C LYS A 881 -38.18 -0.70 -23.05
N GLY A 882 -37.66 -1.85 -23.49
CA GLY A 882 -38.01 -2.45 -24.78
C GLY A 882 -37.38 -1.78 -26.01
N PHE A 883 -36.44 -0.85 -25.81
CA PHE A 883 -35.73 -0.20 -26.91
C PHE A 883 -34.64 -1.11 -27.50
N THR A 884 -34.21 -0.83 -28.72
CA THR A 884 -33.07 -1.50 -29.36
C THR A 884 -31.79 -0.72 -29.08
N LEU A 885 -30.74 -1.40 -28.64
CA LEU A 885 -29.41 -0.80 -28.51
C LEU A 885 -28.55 -1.16 -29.73
N THR A 886 -28.11 -0.15 -30.47
CA THR A 886 -27.25 -0.37 -31.66
C THR A 886 -25.77 -0.31 -31.27
N VAL A 887 -25.00 -1.33 -31.64
CA VAL A 887 -23.53 -1.36 -31.53
C VAL A 887 -22.95 -1.05 -32.91
N GLN A 888 -22.23 0.07 -32.99
CA GLN A 888 -21.66 0.61 -34.22
C GLN A 888 -20.35 -0.07 -34.60
N ASN A 889 -19.50 -0.39 -33.61
CA ASN A 889 -18.22 -1.06 -33.82
C ASN A 889 -17.73 -1.74 -32.53
N LEU A 890 -16.71 -2.61 -32.65
CA LEU A 890 -16.02 -3.23 -31.52
C LEU A 890 -14.50 -3.12 -31.68
N TYR A 891 -13.76 -3.16 -30.58
CA TYR A 891 -12.31 -3.39 -30.60
C TYR A 891 -11.85 -4.11 -29.33
N VAL A 892 -10.64 -4.63 -29.34
CA VAL A 892 -10.07 -5.34 -28.19
C VAL A 892 -9.05 -4.48 -27.46
N SER A 893 -9.11 -4.49 -26.13
CA SER A 893 -8.01 -4.06 -25.26
C SER A 893 -7.42 -5.33 -24.64
N ALA A 894 -6.51 -5.96 -25.37
CA ALA A 894 -6.04 -7.32 -25.08
C ALA A 894 -5.17 -7.41 -23.82
N GLY A 895 -4.38 -6.39 -23.53
CA GLY A 895 -3.61 -6.29 -22.30
C GLY A 895 -4.51 -6.03 -21.09
N ALA A 896 -5.49 -5.14 -21.25
CA ALA A 896 -6.49 -4.90 -20.19
C ALA A 896 -7.44 -6.10 -19.99
N GLY A 897 -7.67 -6.88 -21.05
CA GLY A 897 -8.41 -8.13 -21.03
C GLY A 897 -9.92 -7.98 -21.22
N PHE A 898 -10.38 -7.10 -22.11
CA PHE A 898 -11.81 -6.96 -22.45
C PHE A 898 -12.02 -6.50 -23.90
N VAL A 899 -13.23 -6.72 -24.43
CA VAL A 899 -13.70 -6.20 -25.72
C VAL A 899 -14.56 -4.97 -25.48
N VAL A 900 -14.26 -3.87 -26.14
CA VAL A 900 -15.02 -2.62 -26.07
C VAL A 900 -16.08 -2.61 -27.17
N ALA A 901 -17.34 -2.38 -26.79
CA ALA A 901 -18.47 -2.30 -27.73
C ALA A 901 -19.00 -0.85 -27.79
N MET A 902 -18.86 -0.23 -28.96
CA MET A 902 -19.19 1.18 -29.19
C MET A 902 -20.67 1.32 -29.54
N CYS A 903 -21.46 1.95 -28.66
CA CYS A 903 -22.89 2.19 -28.84
C CYS A 903 -23.19 3.65 -29.26
N GLY A 904 -22.16 4.40 -29.62
CA GLY A 904 -22.21 5.80 -30.02
C GLY A 904 -20.81 6.41 -30.11
N GLU A 905 -20.72 7.65 -30.60
CA GLU A 905 -19.44 8.36 -30.68
C GLU A 905 -18.96 8.80 -29.29
N ILE A 906 -17.73 8.46 -28.95
CA ILE A 906 -17.07 8.91 -27.72
C ILE A 906 -15.74 9.53 -28.09
N SER A 907 -15.60 10.82 -27.79
CA SER A 907 -14.34 11.52 -27.98
C SER A 907 -13.31 11.06 -26.94
N LYS A 908 -12.21 10.46 -27.41
CA LYS A 908 -11.05 10.12 -26.58
C LYS A 908 -10.10 11.29 -26.35
N MET A 909 -10.32 12.41 -27.05
CA MET A 909 -9.52 13.62 -26.94
C MET A 909 -10.44 14.84 -26.82
N PRO A 910 -10.77 15.27 -25.60
CA PRO A 910 -11.59 16.45 -25.37
C PRO A 910 -10.94 17.71 -25.95
N GLY A 911 -11.74 18.74 -26.23
CA GLY A 911 -11.24 20.04 -26.64
C GLY A 911 -11.49 21.09 -25.57
N LEU A 912 -10.67 22.14 -25.53
CA LEU A 912 -10.95 23.32 -24.72
C LEU A 912 -12.25 24.02 -25.19
N PRO A 913 -13.02 24.62 -24.27
CA PRO A 913 -14.17 25.46 -24.61
C PRO A 913 -13.71 26.83 -25.15
N THR A 914 -14.65 27.67 -25.59
CA THR A 914 -14.34 29.04 -26.07
C THR A 914 -13.63 29.89 -25.02
N ARG A 915 -14.01 29.73 -23.74
CA ARG A 915 -13.34 30.37 -22.60
C ARG A 915 -12.87 29.29 -21.62
N PRO A 916 -11.66 28.73 -21.78
CA PRO A 916 -11.10 27.79 -20.82
C PRO A 916 -10.78 28.47 -19.48
N CYS A 917 -10.65 27.68 -18.42
CA CYS A 917 -10.29 28.20 -17.09
C CYS A 917 -8.84 28.69 -16.98
N ILE A 918 -8.01 28.41 -17.99
CA ILE A 918 -6.64 28.95 -18.09
C ILE A 918 -6.60 30.47 -17.92
N TYR A 919 -7.64 31.20 -18.37
CA TYR A 919 -7.71 32.65 -18.21
C TYR A 919 -7.74 33.14 -16.76
N ASP A 920 -8.20 32.29 -15.84
CA ASP A 920 -8.35 32.64 -14.43
C ASP A 920 -7.24 32.02 -13.57
N ILE A 921 -6.47 31.07 -14.11
CA ILE A 921 -5.41 30.36 -13.39
C ILE A 921 -4.16 31.22 -13.29
N ASP A 922 -3.67 31.43 -12.07
CA ASP A 922 -2.40 32.12 -11.82
C ASP A 922 -1.69 31.54 -10.58
N LEU A 923 -0.46 31.97 -10.33
CA LEU A 923 0.32 31.64 -9.13
C LEU A 923 0.73 32.94 -8.43
N ASN A 924 0.23 33.13 -7.22
CA ASN A 924 0.67 34.24 -6.37
C ASN A 924 2.16 34.04 -6.02
N THR A 925 3.04 34.87 -6.57
CA THR A 925 4.50 34.70 -6.48
C THR A 925 5.09 35.02 -5.11
N GLU A 926 4.33 35.69 -4.23
CA GLU A 926 4.75 35.98 -2.86
C GLU A 926 4.39 34.85 -1.90
N THR A 927 3.20 34.26 -2.06
CA THR A 927 2.67 33.23 -1.15
C THR A 927 2.84 31.80 -1.68
N GLY A 928 3.05 31.63 -2.99
CA GLY A 928 3.04 30.34 -3.66
C GLY A 928 1.64 29.70 -3.80
N ILE A 929 0.57 30.46 -3.54
CA ILE A 929 -0.82 29.97 -3.61
C ILE A 929 -1.31 30.03 -5.07
N ILE A 930 -1.95 28.95 -5.52
CA ILE A 930 -2.56 28.88 -6.85
C ILE A 930 -3.90 29.64 -6.85
N GLU A 931 -4.19 30.44 -7.87
CA GLU A 931 -5.45 31.17 -8.03
C GLU A 931 -6.23 30.61 -9.24
N GLY A 932 -7.57 30.69 -9.20
CA GLY A 932 -8.48 30.32 -10.31
C GLY A 932 -8.54 28.86 -10.77
N LEU A 933 -7.84 27.92 -10.11
CA LEU A 933 -7.88 26.49 -10.46
C LEU A 933 -9.24 25.80 -10.20
N PHE A 934 -10.05 26.36 -9.28
CA PHE A 934 -11.30 25.78 -8.77
C PHE A 934 -12.47 26.75 -8.85
#